data_AF-A0A7V6B4P4-F1
#
_entry.id   AF-A0A7V6B4P4-F1
#
_cell.length_a   1.000
_cell.length_b   1.000
_cell.length_c   1.000
_cell.angle_alpha   90.00
_cell.angle_beta   90.00
_cell.angle_gamma   90.00
#
_symmetry.space_group_name_H-M   'P 1'
#
loop_
_entity.id
_entity.type
_entity.pdbx_description
1 polymer ?
#
loop_
_entity_poly.entity_id
_entity_poly.type
_entity_poly.pdbx_seq_one_letter_code
_entity_poly.pdbx_strand_id
1 'polypeptide(L)'
;MIRLGFCAIILGGLFGIGCSKNSGVGGLKEITTLDIVLVADAFDTAGEHFVGKDNVADQTELNVGDEAVVQGDDAPFVIEDIWGVEAGTGFDLPELEDYIAKDVLEGIVSDIPVDAWRGCAPSDPQCKCFSDADCDQSFTTVCGKNVCNKGIQVCLISATAKDGEPCDDNQRCTIEDKCLKGLCVGMPDPCDDRNPCTYDYCEEEKGCLHVPKDGTCEDGNLCYGPDHCINGVCVRGDAIVCDDKNPCTRDYCVETEGCVYEPVSGPCDDGNACTTNEYCDSGVCVPKEMVKCDDNNICTQDRCDPKSGCIHEPVTGQCDDGNPCTQGDHCENGQCIPGDVISCAVCGDGQCSPPDEDCNNCPQDCGPCPAQCEIIAELGCGQGTSGTTVGGANAMSSYLSLNCLGIFSEEGPEKVVKFTSADDVYASVSVVGGTILQGMDVFVLQQNCVPSSCVAMGLGLLSKTTELIFKATPSAPYFITIDRPSDGAQFSLNVKCLEGSCDDNKDNDNDSLVDCADPDCFGQIVYCNQTVSGKLRSVSFVGGYSSACGNASGSYRDAIFRLDLASDYTVTVRIEANDSQDDLDLYVLASGCTGKACIQKASTSSSSESLTFHASTGSYYFVVEEYRLNSTDGAFNLSIQCN
;
A
#
# COMPACT_ATOMS: atom_id res chain seq x y z
N MET A 1 2.88 70.59 -5.47
CA MET A 1 2.39 71.62 -6.41
C MET A 1 1.57 72.72 -5.71
N ILE A 2 2.07 73.25 -4.60
CA ILE A 2 1.54 74.48 -3.95
C ILE A 2 2.77 75.33 -3.59
N ARG A 3 3.58 75.70 -4.59
CA ARG A 3 4.63 76.75 -4.49
C ARG A 3 4.96 77.42 -5.84
N LEU A 4 4.13 77.21 -6.88
CA LEU A 4 4.30 77.86 -8.20
C LEU A 4 3.09 78.71 -8.64
N GLY A 5 2.11 78.92 -7.76
CA GLY A 5 0.92 79.77 -8.04
C GLY A 5 1.02 81.21 -7.55
N PHE A 6 1.99 81.56 -6.69
CA PHE A 6 2.05 82.90 -6.06
C PHE A 6 3.04 83.88 -6.71
N CYS A 7 3.88 83.44 -7.67
CA CYS A 7 4.78 84.33 -8.42
C CYS A 7 4.13 85.02 -9.64
N ALA A 8 2.89 84.71 -9.99
CA ALA A 8 2.24 85.23 -11.20
C ALA A 8 1.35 86.47 -11.00
N ILE A 9 1.18 86.98 -9.77
CA ILE A 9 0.26 88.12 -9.50
C ILE A 9 0.98 89.45 -9.20
N ILE A 10 2.30 89.47 -8.90
CA ILE A 10 3.01 90.73 -8.58
C ILE A 10 3.94 91.24 -9.70
N LEU A 11 4.20 90.47 -10.76
CA LEU A 11 4.87 90.99 -11.97
C LEU A 11 3.93 91.78 -12.90
N GLY A 12 2.63 91.87 -12.59
CA GLY A 12 1.67 92.72 -13.29
C GLY A 12 1.56 94.16 -12.77
N GLY A 13 2.13 94.48 -11.59
CA GLY A 13 1.97 95.78 -10.93
C GLY A 13 3.06 96.82 -11.21
N LEU A 14 4.25 96.41 -11.66
CA LEU A 14 5.40 97.30 -11.83
C LEU A 14 5.59 97.85 -13.26
N PHE A 15 4.73 97.50 -14.21
CA PHE A 15 4.72 98.04 -15.59
C PHE A 15 3.51 98.93 -15.90
N GLY A 16 2.84 99.48 -14.89
CA GLY A 16 1.71 100.38 -15.05
C GLY A 16 1.94 101.73 -14.40
N ILE A 17 2.22 102.75 -15.22
CA ILE A 17 1.99 104.20 -15.06
C ILE A 17 3.26 104.99 -15.40
N GLY A 18 3.31 105.39 -16.68
CA GLY A 18 4.16 106.46 -17.14
C GLY A 18 3.60 107.85 -16.80
N CYS A 19 4.49 108.82 -16.96
CA CYS A 19 4.29 110.27 -17.09
C CYS A 19 4.04 111.10 -15.83
N SER A 20 5.07 111.83 -15.37
CA SER A 20 5.07 113.30 -15.48
C SER A 20 6.48 113.90 -15.40
N LYS A 21 6.71 114.97 -16.16
CA LYS A 21 7.99 115.68 -16.39
C LYS A 21 8.29 116.75 -15.32
N ASN A 22 9.59 117.10 -15.26
CA ASN A 22 10.24 118.33 -14.77
C ASN A 22 10.56 118.47 -13.27
N SER A 23 11.83 118.33 -12.87
CA SER A 23 12.81 119.44 -12.82
C SER A 23 14.15 119.01 -12.17
N GLY A 24 15.28 119.42 -12.78
CA GLY A 24 16.46 119.91 -12.05
C GLY A 24 17.52 118.94 -11.51
N VAL A 25 18.51 118.60 -12.36
CA VAL A 25 19.97 118.48 -12.11
C VAL A 25 20.47 117.97 -10.74
N GLY A 26 21.17 116.81 -10.74
CA GLY A 26 22.24 116.53 -9.79
C GLY A 26 22.62 115.06 -9.58
N GLY A 27 23.59 114.54 -10.34
CA GLY A 27 24.47 113.42 -9.96
C GLY A 27 23.90 111.99 -10.04
N LEU A 28 24.15 111.30 -11.15
CA LEU A 28 24.10 109.82 -11.19
C LEU A 28 25.29 109.27 -10.40
N LYS A 29 25.02 108.54 -9.31
CA LYS A 29 26.00 107.73 -8.58
C LYS A 29 25.81 106.28 -9.05
N GLU A 30 26.88 105.63 -9.50
CA GLU A 30 26.86 104.20 -9.85
C GLU A 30 26.45 103.37 -8.62
N ILE A 31 25.40 102.58 -8.76
CA ILE A 31 24.95 101.59 -7.76
C ILE A 31 25.78 100.33 -7.99
N THR A 32 26.48 99.86 -6.95
CA THR A 32 27.23 98.59 -7.00
C THR A 32 26.41 97.47 -6.35
N THR A 33 26.73 96.21 -6.64
CA THR A 33 26.00 95.01 -6.18
C THR A 33 25.83 94.90 -4.65
N LEU A 34 26.50 95.75 -3.87
CA LEU A 34 26.36 95.84 -2.41
C LEU A 34 25.13 96.64 -1.95
N ASP A 35 24.57 97.51 -2.80
CA ASP A 35 23.40 98.34 -2.47
C ASP A 35 22.06 97.61 -2.64
N ILE A 36 22.05 96.40 -3.22
CA ILE A 36 20.84 95.58 -3.44
C ILE A 36 20.49 94.71 -2.22
N VAL A 37 21.42 94.50 -1.28
CA VAL A 37 21.19 93.60 -0.13
C VAL A 37 20.44 94.28 1.03
N LEU A 38 20.39 95.62 1.07
CA LEU A 38 19.75 96.35 2.19
C LEU A 38 18.24 96.62 2.03
N VAL A 39 17.57 96.05 1.01
CA VAL A 39 16.11 96.19 0.81
C VAL A 39 15.36 94.85 0.94
N ALA A 40 16.05 93.72 1.04
CA ALA A 40 15.41 92.41 1.20
C ALA A 40 15.06 92.07 2.66
N ASP A 41 15.85 92.55 3.63
CA ASP A 41 15.69 92.21 5.06
C ASP A 41 14.53 92.92 5.77
N ALA A 42 13.90 93.91 5.12
CA ALA A 42 12.79 94.67 5.71
C ALA A 42 11.40 94.06 5.45
N PHE A 43 11.31 92.95 4.72
CA PHE A 43 10.02 92.33 4.34
C PHE A 43 9.73 90.96 4.98
N ASP A 44 10.71 90.29 5.59
CA ASP A 44 10.47 89.00 6.25
C ASP A 44 9.82 89.13 7.64
N THR A 45 9.87 90.30 8.28
CA THR A 45 9.28 90.50 9.63
C THR A 45 7.76 90.74 9.63
N ALA A 46 7.05 90.53 8.51
CA ALA A 46 5.60 90.70 8.42
C ALA A 46 4.81 89.40 8.09
N GLY A 47 5.50 88.27 7.93
CA GLY A 47 4.89 87.00 7.51
C GLY A 47 4.42 86.06 8.63
N GLU A 48 4.83 86.28 9.88
CA GLU A 48 4.63 85.32 10.98
C GLU A 48 3.50 85.65 11.96
N HIS A 49 2.49 86.44 11.53
CA HIS A 49 1.36 86.80 12.39
C HIS A 49 -0.01 86.23 11.98
N PHE A 50 -0.05 85.22 11.11
CA PHE A 50 -1.27 84.47 10.81
C PHE A 50 -1.07 82.95 10.85
N VAL A 51 -0.95 82.39 12.06
CA VAL A 51 -1.36 81.00 12.31
C VAL A 51 -2.10 80.97 13.64
N GLY A 52 -3.40 80.64 13.59
CA GLY A 52 -4.16 80.23 14.76
C GLY A 52 -5.66 80.45 14.64
N LYS A 53 -6.40 79.42 14.21
CA LYS A 53 -7.23 78.59 15.11
C LYS A 53 -8.15 77.62 14.35
N ASP A 54 -8.16 76.40 14.88
CA ASP A 54 -9.23 75.41 14.99
C ASP A 54 -10.04 75.04 13.73
N ASN A 55 -9.97 73.76 13.33
CA ASN A 55 -11.17 72.91 13.33
C ASN A 55 -10.85 71.41 13.30
N VAL A 56 -11.61 70.71 14.14
CA VAL A 56 -11.71 69.26 14.32
C VAL A 56 -12.67 68.67 13.27
N ALA A 57 -12.27 67.58 12.62
CA ALA A 57 -13.12 66.53 12.02
C ALA A 57 -12.17 65.37 11.66
N ASP A 58 -12.11 64.29 12.42
CA ASP A 58 -13.02 63.13 12.45
C ASP A 58 -13.13 62.35 11.14
N GLN A 59 -13.09 61.04 11.34
CA GLN A 59 -12.72 59.91 10.49
C GLN A 59 -13.52 59.74 9.20
N THR A 60 -12.88 59.13 8.19
CA THR A 60 -13.48 57.97 7.51
C THR A 60 -12.40 57.10 6.88
N GLU A 61 -12.47 55.82 7.22
CA GLU A 61 -11.71 54.69 6.70
C GLU A 61 -11.84 54.55 5.17
N LEU A 62 -10.73 54.24 4.51
CA LEU A 62 -10.71 53.66 3.17
C LEU A 62 -10.17 52.24 3.28
N ASN A 63 -11.10 51.28 3.31
CA ASN A 63 -10.83 49.87 3.09
C ASN A 63 -10.28 49.66 1.68
N VAL A 64 -9.09 49.09 1.56
CA VAL A 64 -8.55 48.55 0.31
C VAL A 64 -8.52 47.04 0.45
N GLY A 65 -9.46 46.38 -0.21
CA GLY A 65 -9.45 44.95 -0.47
C GLY A 65 -9.06 44.68 -1.92
N ASP A 66 -8.15 43.70 -2.05
CA ASP A 66 -7.89 42.80 -3.17
C ASP A 66 -7.23 43.30 -4.48
N GLU A 67 -5.96 42.89 -4.54
CA GLU A 67 -5.13 42.40 -5.65
C GLU A 67 -5.65 42.45 -7.10
N ALA A 68 -4.84 43.05 -7.98
CA ALA A 68 -4.53 42.46 -9.28
C ALA A 68 -3.10 42.84 -9.71
N VAL A 69 -2.26 41.81 -9.83
CA VAL A 69 -0.92 41.80 -10.44
C VAL A 69 -1.06 41.96 -11.97
N VAL A 70 -0.22 42.78 -12.63
CA VAL A 70 0.66 42.43 -13.78
C VAL A 70 1.52 43.64 -14.22
N GLN A 71 2.82 43.35 -14.29
CA GLN A 71 4.00 43.93 -14.97
C GLN A 71 3.86 45.01 -16.08
N GLY A 72 4.83 45.93 -16.09
CA GLY A 72 5.71 46.14 -17.27
C GLY A 72 5.62 47.46 -18.05
N ASP A 73 6.60 48.34 -17.77
CA ASP A 73 7.31 49.30 -18.65
C ASP A 73 6.60 50.44 -19.43
N ASP A 74 7.35 51.56 -19.48
CA ASP A 74 7.27 52.77 -20.32
C ASP A 74 6.30 53.93 -19.93
N ALA A 75 6.91 55.07 -19.57
CA ALA A 75 6.29 56.40 -19.40
C ALA A 75 6.01 57.10 -20.77
N PRO A 76 5.33 58.27 -20.84
CA PRO A 76 4.48 58.97 -19.85
C PRO A 76 3.05 59.21 -20.39
N PHE A 77 2.02 59.12 -19.54
CA PHE A 77 0.65 59.44 -19.93
C PHE A 77 0.23 60.86 -19.49
N VAL A 78 -0.26 61.61 -20.47
CA VAL A 78 -0.99 62.88 -20.35
C VAL A 78 -2.41 62.56 -19.87
N ILE A 79 -2.96 63.32 -18.91
CA ILE A 79 -4.39 63.27 -18.58
C ILE A 79 -4.98 64.67 -18.78
N GLU A 80 -5.72 64.81 -19.87
CA GLU A 80 -6.81 65.77 -20.04
C GLU A 80 -8.08 65.23 -19.38
N ASP A 81 -8.86 66.16 -18.81
CA ASP A 81 -10.29 66.18 -18.50
C ASP A 81 -10.99 64.96 -17.85
N ILE A 82 -11.72 65.19 -16.75
CA ILE A 82 -13.20 65.38 -16.75
C ILE A 82 -13.74 65.43 -15.30
N TRP A 83 -14.36 66.58 -14.98
CA TRP A 83 -15.61 66.85 -14.22
C TRP A 83 -15.69 66.35 -12.75
N GLY A 84 -16.09 67.14 -11.76
CA GLY A 84 -17.10 68.18 -11.72
C GLY A 84 -18.21 67.72 -10.78
N VAL A 85 -18.33 68.31 -9.58
CA VAL A 85 -19.55 68.23 -8.75
C VAL A 85 -19.71 69.55 -8.00
N GLU A 86 -20.95 70.02 -8.04
CA GLU A 86 -21.52 71.25 -7.51
C GLU A 86 -21.64 71.30 -5.98
N ALA A 87 -22.17 72.43 -5.54
CA ALA A 87 -22.73 72.82 -4.24
C ALA A 87 -21.71 73.52 -3.33
N GLY A 88 -21.87 74.79 -2.96
CA GLY A 88 -23.11 75.53 -2.74
C GLY A 88 -23.39 75.57 -1.24
N THR A 89 -23.09 76.73 -0.64
CA THR A 89 -23.51 77.33 0.65
C THR A 89 -22.29 78.17 1.10
N GLY A 90 -22.31 79.49 1.19
CA GLY A 90 -23.39 80.36 1.64
C GLY A 90 -23.18 80.66 3.13
N PHE A 91 -22.13 81.38 3.49
CA PHE A 91 -21.96 82.00 4.81
C PHE A 91 -21.34 83.39 4.66
N ASP A 92 -22.17 84.40 4.92
CA ASP A 92 -21.81 85.80 5.11
C ASP A 92 -21.08 86.02 6.43
N LEU A 93 -20.02 86.82 6.42
CA LEU A 93 -19.54 87.57 7.58
C LEU A 93 -18.99 88.94 7.11
N PRO A 94 -19.70 90.05 7.40
CA PRO A 94 -19.11 91.39 7.42
C PRO A 94 -18.59 91.73 8.84
N GLU A 95 -17.76 92.77 8.91
CA GLU A 95 -17.28 93.50 10.11
C GLU A 95 -16.01 93.00 10.80
N LEU A 96 -14.86 93.56 10.39
CA LEU A 96 -13.77 93.90 11.32
C LEU A 96 -12.88 95.04 10.73
N GLU A 97 -13.45 96.24 10.61
CA GLU A 97 -12.66 97.48 10.65
C GLU A 97 -12.56 97.94 12.13
N ASP A 98 -11.44 98.56 12.50
CA ASP A 98 -11.11 99.15 13.80
C ASP A 98 -10.69 98.21 14.95
N TYR A 99 -9.42 97.79 15.00
CA TYR A 99 -8.65 97.74 16.28
C TYR A 99 -7.12 97.52 16.14
N ILE A 100 -6.38 98.35 15.39
CA ILE A 100 -4.91 98.43 15.57
C ILE A 100 -4.45 99.89 15.48
N ALA A 101 -4.51 100.57 16.62
CA ALA A 101 -3.63 101.70 16.88
C ALA A 101 -3.26 101.69 18.37
N LYS A 102 -1.94 101.53 18.63
CA LYS A 102 -1.21 102.24 19.69
C LYS A 102 -0.95 101.55 21.04
N ASP A 103 -0.42 100.32 21.09
CA ASP A 103 0.15 99.77 22.35
C ASP A 103 1.22 98.64 22.20
N VAL A 104 2.13 98.73 21.21
CA VAL A 104 3.31 97.83 21.12
C VAL A 104 4.62 98.62 20.93
N LEU A 105 4.78 99.69 21.68
CA LEU A 105 6.09 100.31 21.93
C LEU A 105 6.21 100.53 23.44
N GLU A 106 7.28 100.00 24.02
CA GLU A 106 7.65 99.98 25.46
C GLU A 106 7.14 98.75 26.24
N GLY A 107 7.89 97.64 26.18
CA GLY A 107 7.53 96.49 27.02
C GLY A 107 8.41 95.25 27.05
N ILE A 108 9.62 95.20 26.46
CA ILE A 108 10.54 94.05 26.66
C ILE A 108 12.01 94.54 26.66
N VAL A 109 12.44 95.16 27.76
CA VAL A 109 13.86 95.22 28.16
C VAL A 109 13.93 95.04 29.66
N SER A 110 13.92 93.79 30.11
CA SER A 110 14.53 93.37 31.38
C SER A 110 14.50 91.85 31.48
N ASP A 111 15.64 91.27 31.85
CA ASP A 111 15.85 89.91 32.36
C ASP A 111 16.44 88.87 31.40
N ILE A 112 17.72 89.08 31.04
CA ILE A 112 18.69 87.98 30.86
C ILE A 112 19.93 88.29 31.74
N PRO A 113 20.48 87.31 32.49
CA PRO A 113 21.52 87.54 33.50
C PRO A 113 22.86 87.96 32.88
N VAL A 114 23.46 89.00 33.47
CA VAL A 114 24.74 89.58 33.07
C VAL A 114 25.89 88.79 33.70
N ASP A 115 26.23 87.63 33.14
CA ASP A 115 27.47 86.89 33.49
C ASP A 115 27.89 85.91 32.37
N ALA A 116 28.14 86.41 31.15
CA ALA A 116 28.83 85.64 30.09
C ALA A 116 29.38 86.50 28.92
N TRP A 117 29.88 87.71 29.16
CA TRP A 117 30.52 88.52 28.10
C TRP A 117 31.97 88.85 28.48
N ARG A 118 32.89 87.96 28.10
CA ARG A 118 34.31 88.31 27.90
C ARG A 118 34.64 88.12 26.42
N GLY A 119 34.08 88.98 25.58
CA GLY A 119 34.37 89.07 24.16
C GLY A 119 33.76 90.35 23.62
N CYS A 120 34.60 91.27 23.12
CA CYS A 120 34.16 92.56 22.59
C CYS A 120 33.73 92.42 21.12
N ALA A 121 32.46 92.65 20.82
CA ALA A 121 31.98 92.73 19.43
C ALA A 121 32.50 94.02 18.74
N PRO A 122 32.75 94.03 17.41
CA PRO A 122 33.33 95.17 16.71
C PRO A 122 32.50 96.47 16.72
N SER A 123 31.22 96.41 17.12
CA SER A 123 30.26 97.51 17.09
C SER A 123 30.00 98.18 18.45
N ASP A 124 30.65 97.74 19.54
CA ASP A 124 30.53 98.40 20.86
C ASP A 124 31.56 99.54 21.00
N PRO A 125 31.13 100.83 21.08
CA PRO A 125 32.03 101.96 21.20
C PRO A 125 32.79 102.05 22.54
N GLN A 126 32.54 101.16 23.51
CA GLN A 126 33.28 101.12 24.78
C GLN A 126 34.39 100.05 24.83
N CYS A 127 34.54 99.22 23.80
CA CYS A 127 35.56 98.17 23.76
C CYS A 127 36.88 98.63 23.13
N LYS A 128 37.95 98.75 23.95
CA LYS A 128 39.32 99.05 23.51
C LYS A 128 40.18 97.80 23.61
N CYS A 129 40.86 97.42 22.54
CA CYS A 129 41.85 96.33 22.58
C CYS A 129 43.25 96.85 22.95
N PHE A 130 44.03 96.04 23.65
CA PHE A 130 45.43 96.33 24.03
C PHE A 130 46.40 95.25 23.52
N SER A 131 45.90 94.05 23.23
CA SER A 131 46.60 92.91 22.66
C SER A 131 45.66 92.08 21.77
N ASP A 132 46.22 91.23 20.92
CA ASP A 132 45.44 90.36 20.03
C ASP A 132 44.57 89.35 20.82
N ALA A 133 44.92 89.06 22.07
CA ALA A 133 44.14 88.22 22.96
C ALA A 133 42.83 88.87 23.46
N ASP A 134 42.71 90.20 23.32
CA ASP A 134 41.49 90.94 23.68
C ASP A 134 40.43 90.88 22.57
N CYS A 135 40.80 90.37 21.39
CA CYS A 135 39.93 90.26 20.23
C CYS A 135 39.43 88.81 20.11
N ASP A 136 38.18 88.59 20.52
CA ASP A 136 37.54 87.27 20.49
C ASP A 136 37.39 86.75 19.04
N GLN A 137 37.74 85.49 18.78
CA GLN A 137 37.69 84.88 17.45
C GLN A 137 36.36 84.21 17.13
N SER A 138 35.43 84.17 18.08
CA SER A 138 34.25 83.31 17.99
C SER A 138 33.07 83.86 17.16
N PHE A 139 33.24 84.91 16.36
CA PHE A 139 32.08 85.59 15.72
C PHE A 139 32.29 86.15 14.30
N THR A 140 33.16 85.58 13.47
CA THR A 140 33.36 86.13 12.11
C THR A 140 33.30 85.09 11.00
N THR A 141 32.36 85.26 10.07
CA THR A 141 32.22 84.53 8.79
C THR A 141 33.41 84.71 7.82
N VAL A 142 34.44 85.45 8.24
CA VAL A 142 35.65 85.76 7.47
C VAL A 142 36.85 85.11 8.16
N CYS A 143 37.62 84.36 7.39
CA CYS A 143 38.81 83.68 7.86
C CYS A 143 39.96 84.66 8.11
N GLY A 144 40.24 84.93 9.38
CA GLY A 144 41.36 85.75 9.80
C GLY A 144 41.61 85.69 11.29
N LYS A 145 42.82 86.05 11.71
CA LYS A 145 43.09 86.30 13.13
C LYS A 145 42.60 87.70 13.45
N ASN A 146 41.82 87.84 14.51
CA ASN A 146 41.50 89.16 15.03
C ASN A 146 42.76 89.74 15.69
N VAL A 147 43.29 90.81 15.12
CA VAL A 147 44.52 91.49 15.54
C VAL A 147 44.14 92.85 16.10
N CYS A 148 44.68 93.19 17.27
CA CYS A 148 44.44 94.48 17.86
C CYS A 148 45.28 95.56 17.17
N ASN A 149 44.64 96.54 16.54
CA ASN A 149 45.32 97.75 16.11
C ASN A 149 45.56 98.68 17.31
N LYS A 150 46.72 98.52 17.95
CA LYS A 150 47.14 99.27 19.14
C LYS A 150 47.13 100.79 18.98
N GLY A 151 47.24 101.31 17.75
CA GLY A 151 47.26 102.74 17.48
C GLY A 151 45.89 103.40 17.65
N ILE A 152 44.81 102.67 17.35
CA ILE A 152 43.43 103.16 17.47
C ILE A 152 42.60 102.36 18.49
N GLN A 153 43.18 101.32 19.09
CA GLN A 153 42.57 100.41 20.08
C GLN A 153 41.33 99.67 19.56
N VAL A 154 41.33 99.32 18.27
CA VAL A 154 40.23 98.60 17.59
C VAL A 154 40.74 97.25 17.08
N CYS A 155 39.94 96.20 17.25
CA CYS A 155 40.21 94.88 16.67
C CYS A 155 39.96 94.92 15.15
N LEU A 156 40.97 94.51 14.36
CA LEU A 156 40.89 94.39 12.90
C LEU A 156 41.10 92.93 12.50
N ILE A 157 40.39 92.47 11.46
CA ILE A 157 40.58 91.14 10.90
C ILE A 157 41.84 91.15 10.03
N SER A 158 42.84 90.32 10.37
CA SER A 158 44.01 90.07 9.52
C SER A 158 43.79 88.79 8.72
N ALA A 159 43.74 88.89 7.39
CA ALA A 159 43.59 87.76 6.46
C ALA A 159 44.87 86.89 6.38
N THR A 160 45.26 86.30 7.51
CA THR A 160 46.42 85.40 7.63
C THR A 160 46.04 83.93 7.76
N ALA A 161 44.75 83.61 7.83
CA ALA A 161 44.26 82.23 7.84
C ALA A 161 44.49 81.58 6.47
N LYS A 162 44.99 80.35 6.47
CA LYS A 162 45.22 79.55 5.25
C LYS A 162 44.01 78.69 4.92
N ASP A 163 43.85 78.37 3.64
CA ASP A 163 42.83 77.41 3.21
C ASP A 163 43.00 76.07 3.97
N GLY A 164 41.89 75.56 4.52
CA GLY A 164 41.84 74.33 5.30
C GLY A 164 42.11 74.48 6.80
N GLU A 165 42.44 75.67 7.31
CA GLU A 165 42.46 75.90 8.76
C GLU A 165 41.03 75.88 9.34
N PRO A 166 40.85 75.33 10.56
CA PRO A 166 39.55 75.33 11.22
C PRO A 166 39.11 76.75 11.52
N CYS A 167 37.85 77.03 11.24
CA CYS A 167 37.18 78.27 11.58
C CYS A 167 35.76 77.94 12.07
N ASP A 168 34.94 78.95 12.34
CA ASP A 168 33.54 78.81 12.72
C ASP A 168 32.76 79.84 11.90
N ASP A 169 31.86 79.39 11.03
CA ASP A 169 31.03 80.27 10.21
C ASP A 169 29.77 80.75 10.96
N ASN A 170 29.62 80.31 12.22
CA ASN A 170 28.55 80.63 13.15
C ASN A 170 27.16 80.26 12.62
N GLN A 171 27.10 79.37 11.63
CA GLN A 171 25.88 78.68 11.23
C GLN A 171 25.79 77.39 12.06
N ARG A 172 24.59 77.08 12.54
CA ARG A 172 24.36 75.89 13.38
C ARG A 172 24.15 74.63 12.55
N CYS A 173 23.93 74.79 11.26
CA CYS A 173 23.65 73.70 10.32
C CYS A 173 24.83 73.36 9.43
N THR A 174 26.01 73.74 9.87
CA THR A 174 27.28 73.45 9.24
C THR A 174 28.19 72.73 10.23
N ILE A 175 28.94 71.77 9.72
CA ILE A 175 29.98 71.06 10.46
C ILE A 175 31.27 71.04 9.66
N GLU A 176 32.37 70.80 10.37
CA GLU A 176 33.73 70.77 9.83
C GLU A 176 34.15 72.05 9.08
N ASP A 177 33.77 73.19 9.62
CA ASP A 177 34.06 74.54 9.12
C ASP A 177 35.54 74.77 8.84
N LYS A 178 35.83 75.12 7.58
CA LYS A 178 37.19 75.31 7.09
C LYS A 178 37.29 76.59 6.28
N CYS A 179 38.46 77.21 6.37
CA CYS A 179 38.75 78.37 5.56
C CYS A 179 38.90 78.02 4.08
N LEU A 180 38.20 78.75 3.22
CA LEU A 180 38.33 78.66 1.78
C LEU A 180 38.35 80.07 1.17
N LYS A 181 39.51 80.49 0.64
CA LYS A 181 39.72 81.80 0.01
C LYS A 181 39.32 82.98 0.92
N GLY A 182 39.60 82.86 2.21
CA GLY A 182 39.33 83.91 3.19
C GLY A 182 37.89 83.95 3.73
N LEU A 183 37.00 83.04 3.33
CA LEU A 183 35.68 82.84 3.92
C LEU A 183 35.67 81.56 4.75
N CYS A 184 34.97 81.58 5.88
CA CYS A 184 34.70 80.35 6.60
C CYS A 184 33.49 79.67 5.97
N VAL A 185 33.64 78.40 5.60
CA VAL A 185 32.57 77.61 4.98
C VAL A 185 32.53 76.23 5.63
N GLY A 186 31.37 75.82 6.13
CA GLY A 186 31.13 74.44 6.57
C GLY A 186 30.40 73.58 5.55
N MET A 187 30.32 72.28 5.85
CA MET A 187 29.50 71.32 5.12
C MET A 187 28.14 71.20 5.81
N PRO A 188 27.03 71.01 5.08
CA PRO A 188 25.72 70.83 5.70
C PRO A 188 25.76 69.71 6.75
N ASP A 189 25.36 70.03 7.97
CA ASP A 189 25.18 69.05 9.03
C ASP A 189 23.96 68.19 8.71
N PRO A 190 24.11 66.88 8.45
CA PRO A 190 22.98 66.01 8.21
C PRO A 190 22.10 65.82 9.45
N CYS A 191 22.58 66.21 10.64
CA CYS A 191 21.89 66.03 11.92
C CYS A 191 21.42 64.59 12.16
N ASP A 192 22.19 63.61 11.70
CA ASP A 192 21.85 62.19 11.82
C ASP A 192 22.05 61.72 13.27
N ASP A 193 20.96 61.48 14.01
CA ASP A 193 20.98 60.90 15.35
C ASP A 193 21.01 59.37 15.34
N ARG A 194 21.03 58.76 14.15
CA ARG A 194 20.95 57.31 13.89
C ARG A 194 19.65 56.67 14.34
N ASN A 195 18.60 57.46 14.57
CA ASN A 195 17.28 56.95 14.90
C ASN A 195 16.46 56.79 13.60
N PRO A 196 16.14 55.55 13.19
CA PRO A 196 15.35 55.34 11.99
C PRO A 196 13.91 55.86 12.12
N CYS A 197 13.46 56.30 13.29
CA CYS A 197 12.13 56.84 13.55
C CYS A 197 12.07 58.36 13.65
N THR A 198 13.11 59.06 13.24
CA THR A 198 13.12 60.52 13.10
C THR A 198 13.38 60.95 11.66
N TYR A 199 12.85 62.10 11.30
CA TYR A 199 13.39 62.92 10.22
C TYR A 199 14.43 63.85 10.82
N ASP A 200 15.64 63.75 10.30
CA ASP A 200 16.77 64.55 10.71
C ASP A 200 16.96 65.70 9.74
N TYR A 201 16.95 66.91 10.29
CA TYR A 201 17.22 68.10 9.53
C TYR A 201 17.69 69.21 10.47
N CYS A 202 18.35 70.20 9.90
CA CYS A 202 18.84 71.33 10.65
C CYS A 202 18.05 72.60 10.33
N GLU A 203 17.67 73.34 11.36
CA GLU A 203 17.14 74.71 11.27
C GLU A 203 18.14 75.67 11.91
N GLU A 204 18.64 76.68 11.17
CA GLU A 204 19.71 77.57 11.64
C GLU A 204 19.45 78.21 13.02
N GLU A 205 18.19 78.54 13.31
CA GLU A 205 17.80 79.17 14.59
C GLU A 205 17.79 78.21 15.77
N LYS A 206 17.54 76.91 15.53
CA LYS A 206 17.34 75.88 16.56
C LYS A 206 18.46 74.84 16.61
N GLY A 207 19.30 74.77 15.58
CA GLY A 207 20.28 73.70 15.39
C GLY A 207 19.62 72.41 14.90
N CYS A 208 20.25 71.27 15.20
CA CYS A 208 19.72 69.96 14.81
C CYS A 208 18.37 69.65 15.45
N LEU A 209 17.44 69.18 14.63
CA LEU A 209 16.12 68.73 15.02
C LEU A 209 15.90 67.30 14.55
N HIS A 210 15.28 66.51 15.42
CA HIS A 210 14.91 65.12 15.16
C HIS A 210 13.42 64.97 15.38
N VAL A 211 12.64 65.00 14.29
CA VAL A 211 11.17 65.00 14.37
C VAL A 211 10.66 63.57 14.22
N PRO A 212 9.81 63.07 15.14
CA PRO A 212 9.16 61.77 15.00
C PRO A 212 8.54 61.56 13.61
N LYS A 213 8.85 60.42 13.00
CA LYS A 213 8.19 59.97 11.78
C LYS A 213 7.51 58.62 11.99
N ASP A 214 6.43 58.41 11.25
CA ASP A 214 5.75 57.12 11.17
C ASP A 214 6.42 56.24 10.11
N GLY A 215 6.33 54.92 10.25
CA GLY A 215 6.89 53.96 9.31
C GLY A 215 7.45 52.72 10.00
N THR A 216 8.10 51.87 9.22
CA THR A 216 8.80 50.68 9.71
C THR A 216 10.20 51.03 10.17
N CYS A 217 10.65 50.39 11.24
CA CYS A 217 12.04 50.38 11.68
C CYS A 217 12.50 48.93 11.88
N GLU A 218 13.77 48.71 12.20
CA GLU A 218 14.29 47.36 12.49
C GLU A 218 15.22 47.42 13.71
N ASP A 219 14.93 46.62 14.74
CA ASP A 219 15.77 46.39 15.92
C ASP A 219 16.74 45.21 15.72
N GLY A 220 16.64 44.51 14.59
CA GLY A 220 17.46 43.37 14.21
C GLY A 220 17.01 42.04 14.83
N ASN A 221 15.85 41.98 15.49
CA ASN A 221 15.29 40.78 16.11
C ASN A 221 14.16 40.17 15.27
N LEU A 222 14.47 39.07 14.59
CA LEU A 222 13.55 38.33 13.72
C LEU A 222 12.47 37.53 14.48
N CYS A 223 12.43 37.59 15.82
CA CYS A 223 11.41 36.92 16.64
C CYS A 223 10.16 37.75 16.88
N TYR A 224 10.10 38.93 16.30
CA TYR A 224 8.98 39.83 16.39
C TYR A 224 8.58 40.25 14.98
N GLY A 225 7.31 40.60 14.82
CA GLY A 225 6.82 41.19 13.59
C GLY A 225 7.54 42.50 13.26
N PRO A 226 7.26 43.11 12.10
CA PRO A 226 7.92 44.34 11.70
C PRO A 226 7.80 45.43 12.77
N ASP A 227 8.93 46.00 13.17
CA ASP A 227 8.97 47.08 14.14
C ASP A 227 8.39 48.35 13.53
N HIS A 228 7.79 49.17 14.37
CA HIS A 228 7.09 50.36 13.94
C HIS A 228 7.53 51.56 14.77
N CYS A 229 7.55 52.72 14.12
CA CYS A 229 7.86 53.96 14.80
C CYS A 229 6.63 54.47 15.53
N ILE A 230 6.73 54.63 16.86
CA ILE A 230 5.73 55.30 17.68
C ILE A 230 6.41 56.47 18.40
N ASN A 231 5.96 57.69 18.10
CA ASN A 231 6.45 58.92 18.73
C ASN A 231 7.98 59.06 18.72
N GLY A 232 8.61 58.70 17.60
CA GLY A 232 10.07 58.83 17.42
C GLY A 232 10.89 57.74 18.10
N VAL A 233 10.23 56.69 18.61
CA VAL A 233 10.89 55.51 19.17
C VAL A 233 10.56 54.31 18.30
N CYS A 234 11.59 53.56 17.90
CA CYS A 234 11.38 52.26 17.28
C CYS A 234 10.85 51.29 18.34
N VAL A 235 9.59 50.91 18.21
CA VAL A 235 8.97 49.93 19.10
C VAL A 235 8.87 48.60 18.38
N ARG A 236 9.21 47.56 19.13
CA ARG A 236 9.20 46.20 18.65
C ARG A 236 7.80 45.75 18.25
N GLY A 237 7.69 45.00 17.15
CA GLY A 237 6.44 44.36 16.73
C GLY A 237 5.93 43.30 17.71
N ASP A 238 4.79 42.68 17.39
CA ASP A 238 4.26 41.56 18.19
C ASP A 238 5.17 40.33 18.12
N ALA A 239 5.26 39.56 19.20
CA ALA A 239 6.06 38.34 19.24
C ALA A 239 5.56 37.33 18.20
N ILE A 240 6.48 36.81 17.38
CA ILE A 240 6.19 35.73 16.45
C ILE A 240 6.09 34.43 17.24
N VAL A 241 4.98 33.72 17.05
CA VAL A 241 4.79 32.37 17.59
C VAL A 241 5.39 31.39 16.58
N CYS A 242 6.58 30.88 16.89
CA CYS A 242 7.21 29.80 16.14
C CYS A 242 6.59 28.48 16.60
N ASP A 243 5.43 28.14 16.04
CA ASP A 243 4.78 26.84 16.23
C ASP A 243 4.42 26.31 14.84
N ASP A 244 5.18 25.33 14.34
CA ASP A 244 4.93 24.70 13.04
C ASP A 244 3.91 23.55 13.14
N LYS A 245 3.38 23.30 14.35
CA LYS A 245 2.45 22.22 14.69
C LYS A 245 3.01 20.82 14.48
N ASN A 246 4.33 20.67 14.34
CA ASN A 246 4.97 19.39 14.22
C ASN A 246 5.41 18.89 15.61
N PRO A 247 4.83 17.80 16.13
CA PRO A 247 5.22 17.27 17.44
C PRO A 247 6.67 16.74 17.47
N CYS A 248 7.31 16.60 16.31
CA CYS A 248 8.69 16.12 16.16
C CYS A 248 9.74 17.21 16.02
N THR A 249 9.35 18.45 16.21
CA THR A 249 10.26 19.58 16.34
C THR A 249 10.12 20.22 17.71
N ARG A 250 11.22 20.80 18.18
CA ARG A 250 11.22 21.78 19.25
C ARG A 250 11.32 23.13 18.60
N ASP A 251 10.29 23.93 18.81
CA ASP A 251 10.19 25.20 18.13
C ASP A 251 10.63 26.30 19.07
N TYR A 252 11.50 27.16 18.57
CA TYR A 252 11.97 28.33 19.28
C TYR A 252 12.41 29.39 18.29
N CYS A 253 12.45 30.63 18.77
CA CYS A 253 12.94 31.71 17.95
C CYS A 253 14.36 32.09 18.32
N VAL A 254 15.19 32.31 17.30
CA VAL A 254 16.54 32.83 17.40
C VAL A 254 16.56 34.24 16.83
N GLU A 255 17.01 35.23 17.60
CA GLU A 255 16.90 36.66 17.25
C GLU A 255 17.47 37.01 15.86
N THR A 256 18.52 36.31 15.42
CA THR A 256 19.18 36.55 14.12
C THR A 256 18.74 35.64 12.99
N GLU A 257 18.01 34.54 13.27
CA GLU A 257 17.62 33.53 12.28
C GLU A 257 16.09 33.43 12.12
N GLY A 258 15.32 34.01 13.04
CA GLY A 258 13.87 33.88 13.10
C GLY A 258 13.45 32.54 13.70
N CYS A 259 12.35 31.97 13.22
CA CYS A 259 11.86 30.70 13.71
C CYS A 259 12.76 29.53 13.32
N VAL A 260 13.15 28.74 14.32
CA VAL A 260 13.94 27.52 14.17
C VAL A 260 13.13 26.33 14.69
N TYR A 261 13.11 25.26 13.90
CA TYR A 261 12.37 24.03 14.18
C TYR A 261 13.37 22.87 14.28
N GLU A 262 13.83 22.56 15.49
CA GLU A 262 14.90 21.57 15.70
C GLU A 262 14.30 20.16 15.86
N PRO A 263 14.73 19.15 15.07
CA PRO A 263 14.26 17.78 15.22
C PRO A 263 14.48 17.22 16.62
N VAL A 264 13.42 16.65 17.21
CA VAL A 264 13.49 15.94 18.50
C VAL A 264 13.23 14.44 18.32
N SER A 265 13.58 13.67 19.36
CA SER A 265 13.24 12.24 19.46
C SER A 265 12.24 12.06 20.60
N GLY A 266 11.28 11.16 20.42
CA GLY A 266 10.21 10.93 21.38
C GLY A 266 8.96 10.34 20.73
N PRO A 267 7.93 10.02 21.54
CA PRO A 267 6.62 9.65 21.02
C PRO A 267 5.97 10.86 20.35
N CYS A 268 5.22 10.60 19.29
CA CYS A 268 4.43 11.61 18.57
C CYS A 268 3.10 10.99 18.14
N ASP A 269 2.28 11.80 17.47
CA ASP A 269 1.03 11.37 16.83
C ASP A 269 1.04 11.96 15.42
N ASP A 270 0.97 11.10 14.40
CA ASP A 270 0.94 11.52 12.99
C ASP A 270 -0.50 11.82 12.51
N GLY A 271 -1.48 11.71 13.41
CA GLY A 271 -2.89 11.93 13.15
C GLY A 271 -3.53 10.84 12.31
N ASN A 272 -2.83 9.71 12.08
CA ASN A 272 -3.32 8.58 11.31
C ASN A 272 -3.83 7.48 12.27
N ALA A 273 -5.14 7.24 12.27
CA ALA A 273 -5.75 6.22 13.11
C ALA A 273 -5.35 4.77 12.74
N CYS A 274 -4.59 4.59 11.65
CA CYS A 274 -4.11 3.31 11.14
C CYS A 274 -2.69 2.95 11.54
N THR A 275 -2.05 3.80 12.31
CA THR A 275 -0.71 3.59 12.82
C THR A 275 -0.73 3.57 14.33
N THR A 276 0.27 2.93 14.92
CA THR A 276 0.50 2.98 16.36
C THR A 276 1.99 3.02 16.65
N ASN A 277 2.30 3.40 17.89
CA ASN A 277 3.66 3.42 18.41
C ASN A 277 4.56 4.35 17.59
N GLU A 278 4.02 5.47 17.15
CA GLU A 278 4.70 6.50 16.38
C GLU A 278 5.85 7.11 17.18
N TYR A 279 6.93 7.42 16.48
CA TYR A 279 8.07 8.10 17.04
C TYR A 279 8.64 9.12 16.07
N CYS A 280 9.30 10.13 16.62
CA CYS A 280 9.98 11.13 15.82
C CYS A 280 11.29 10.60 15.26
N ASP A 281 11.38 10.54 13.93
CA ASP A 281 12.61 10.28 13.19
C ASP A 281 12.94 11.48 12.32
N SER A 282 14.10 12.11 12.59
CA SER A 282 14.64 13.17 11.75
C SER A 282 13.64 14.33 11.48
N GLY A 283 12.83 14.67 12.49
CA GLY A 283 11.85 15.76 12.43
C GLY A 283 10.49 15.36 11.83
N VAL A 284 10.28 14.08 11.54
CA VAL A 284 9.01 13.56 11.00
C VAL A 284 8.45 12.52 11.97
N CYS A 285 7.15 12.59 12.24
CA CYS A 285 6.48 11.55 12.99
C CYS A 285 6.29 10.33 12.09
N VAL A 286 6.93 9.21 12.42
CA VAL A 286 6.90 7.99 11.62
C VAL A 286 6.24 6.84 12.39
N PRO A 287 5.43 6.02 11.73
CA PRO A 287 4.78 4.90 12.37
C PRO A 287 5.75 3.74 12.54
N LYS A 288 5.65 3.04 13.68
CA LYS A 288 6.43 1.82 13.93
C LYS A 288 5.65 0.56 13.60
N GLU A 289 4.34 0.60 13.82
CA GLU A 289 3.43 -0.52 13.61
C GLU A 289 2.17 -0.03 12.89
N MET A 290 1.64 -0.85 11.98
CA MET A 290 0.35 -0.62 11.34
C MET A 290 -0.74 -1.31 12.15
N VAL A 291 -1.87 -0.63 12.35
CA VAL A 291 -3.06 -1.23 12.97
C VAL A 291 -3.53 -2.38 12.08
N LYS A 292 -3.68 -3.57 12.70
CA LYS A 292 -4.30 -4.71 12.06
C LYS A 292 -5.81 -4.59 12.22
N CYS A 293 -6.50 -4.27 11.13
CA CYS A 293 -7.95 -4.12 11.11
C CYS A 293 -8.68 -5.42 10.75
N ASP A 294 -8.00 -6.55 10.78
CA ASP A 294 -8.64 -7.85 10.54
C ASP A 294 -9.56 -8.20 11.72
N ASP A 295 -10.87 -8.21 11.52
CA ASP A 295 -11.84 -8.65 12.55
C ASP A 295 -12.09 -10.17 12.52
N ASN A 296 -11.37 -10.90 11.66
CA ASN A 296 -11.52 -12.33 11.39
C ASN A 296 -12.90 -12.71 10.85
N ASN A 297 -13.65 -11.77 10.26
CA ASN A 297 -14.92 -12.05 9.60
C ASN A 297 -14.72 -12.06 8.08
N ILE A 298 -14.84 -13.25 7.47
CA ILE A 298 -14.72 -13.42 6.02
C ILE A 298 -15.76 -12.63 5.21
N CYS A 299 -16.86 -12.22 5.86
CA CYS A 299 -17.93 -11.44 5.25
C CYS A 299 -17.77 -9.93 5.36
N THR A 300 -16.62 -9.47 5.85
CA THR A 300 -16.22 -8.07 5.81
C THR A 300 -14.94 -7.93 4.98
N GLN A 301 -14.86 -6.84 4.24
CA GLN A 301 -13.61 -6.35 3.70
C GLN A 301 -13.06 -5.31 4.66
N ASP A 302 -11.97 -5.71 5.30
CA ASP A 302 -11.31 -4.89 6.28
C ASP A 302 -10.34 -3.94 5.61
N ARG A 303 -10.44 -2.67 5.99
CA ARG A 303 -9.43 -1.67 5.67
C ARG A 303 -9.24 -0.77 6.84
N CYS A 304 -8.12 -0.07 6.85
CA CYS A 304 -7.93 1.03 7.76
C CYS A 304 -8.10 2.36 7.01
N ASP A 305 -9.00 3.20 7.50
CA ASP A 305 -9.16 4.58 7.05
C ASP A 305 -8.35 5.52 7.95
N PRO A 306 -7.45 6.35 7.40
CA PRO A 306 -6.56 7.18 8.20
C PRO A 306 -7.24 8.14 9.18
N LYS A 307 -8.52 8.49 8.96
CA LYS A 307 -9.28 9.36 9.86
C LYS A 307 -10.13 8.59 10.86
N SER A 308 -10.71 7.48 10.41
CA SER A 308 -11.78 6.76 11.12
C SER A 308 -11.28 5.51 11.84
N GLY A 309 -10.05 5.05 11.54
CA GLY A 309 -9.48 3.81 12.03
C GLY A 309 -9.98 2.61 11.24
N CYS A 310 -10.13 1.47 11.91
CA CYS A 310 -10.59 0.24 11.26
C CYS A 310 -12.04 0.35 10.77
N ILE A 311 -12.23 -0.01 9.51
CA ILE A 311 -13.53 -0.10 8.85
C ILE A 311 -13.68 -1.52 8.33
N HIS A 312 -14.80 -2.14 8.70
CA HIS A 312 -15.19 -3.49 8.30
C HIS A 312 -16.44 -3.37 7.42
N GLU A 313 -16.27 -3.34 6.10
CA GLU A 313 -17.39 -3.16 5.18
C GLU A 313 -17.99 -4.51 4.77
N PRO A 314 -19.32 -4.70 4.89
CA PRO A 314 -19.98 -5.90 4.42
C PRO A 314 -19.66 -6.19 2.95
N VAL A 315 -19.23 -7.42 2.66
CA VAL A 315 -19.09 -7.93 1.29
C VAL A 315 -20.17 -8.94 0.98
N THR A 316 -20.43 -9.12 -0.32
CA THR A 316 -21.22 -10.22 -0.85
C THR A 316 -20.29 -11.24 -1.48
N GLY A 317 -20.48 -12.52 -1.20
CA GLY A 317 -19.59 -13.57 -1.69
C GLY A 317 -19.87 -14.89 -0.99
N GLN A 318 -19.06 -15.90 -1.31
CA GLN A 318 -19.08 -17.16 -0.59
C GLN A 318 -18.36 -16.99 0.76
N CYS A 319 -18.87 -17.67 1.77
CA CYS A 319 -18.21 -17.82 3.06
C CYS A 319 -18.36 -19.26 3.54
N ASP A 320 -17.85 -19.53 4.74
CA ASP A 320 -18.06 -20.78 5.47
C ASP A 320 -18.57 -20.37 6.86
N ASP A 321 -19.76 -20.80 7.23
CA ASP A 321 -20.36 -20.49 8.53
C ASP A 321 -19.81 -21.39 9.66
N GLY A 322 -18.85 -22.26 9.33
CA GLY A 322 -18.25 -23.25 10.20
C GLY A 322 -19.16 -24.46 10.44
N ASN A 323 -20.33 -24.52 9.81
CA ASN A 323 -21.25 -25.64 9.89
C ASN A 323 -21.06 -26.54 8.66
N PRO A 324 -20.45 -27.73 8.81
CA PRO A 324 -20.21 -28.65 7.70
C PRO A 324 -21.51 -29.20 7.08
N CYS A 325 -22.68 -28.89 7.65
CA CYS A 325 -23.98 -29.33 7.17
C CYS A 325 -24.64 -28.32 6.24
N THR A 326 -23.98 -27.22 5.91
CA THR A 326 -24.51 -26.18 5.05
C THR A 326 -23.60 -26.01 3.84
N GLN A 327 -24.20 -25.91 2.66
CA GLN A 327 -23.49 -25.74 1.40
C GLN A 327 -23.99 -24.50 0.69
N GLY A 328 -23.05 -23.71 0.19
CA GLY A 328 -23.38 -22.43 -0.45
C GLY A 328 -23.63 -21.32 0.55
N ASP A 329 -22.94 -21.35 1.71
CA ASP A 329 -22.97 -20.23 2.64
C ASP A 329 -22.48 -18.97 1.93
N HIS A 330 -23.11 -17.86 2.25
CA HIS A 330 -22.86 -16.60 1.59
C HIS A 330 -22.94 -15.44 2.55
N CYS A 331 -22.16 -14.42 2.23
CA CYS A 331 -22.14 -13.20 2.99
C CYS A 331 -23.35 -12.33 2.68
N GLU A 332 -24.11 -12.00 3.71
CA GLU A 332 -25.19 -11.03 3.66
C GLU A 332 -25.09 -10.07 4.85
N ASN A 333 -25.04 -8.76 4.58
CA ASN A 333 -24.95 -7.70 5.60
C ASN A 333 -23.82 -7.90 6.63
N GLY A 334 -22.67 -8.46 6.21
CA GLY A 334 -21.51 -8.65 7.08
C GLY A 334 -21.59 -9.89 7.96
N GLN A 335 -22.55 -10.77 7.71
CA GLN A 335 -22.69 -12.06 8.39
C GLN A 335 -22.61 -13.19 7.37
N CYS A 336 -21.97 -14.29 7.75
CA CYS A 336 -22.04 -15.51 6.96
C CYS A 336 -23.40 -16.18 7.23
N ILE A 337 -24.24 -16.20 6.21
CA ILE A 337 -25.57 -16.82 6.28
C ILE A 337 -25.43 -18.27 5.81
N PRO A 338 -25.88 -19.24 6.61
CA PRO A 338 -25.87 -20.64 6.24
C PRO A 338 -26.62 -20.86 4.92
N GLY A 339 -25.99 -21.60 4.01
CA GLY A 339 -26.57 -21.99 2.74
C GLY A 339 -27.62 -23.09 2.90
N ASP A 340 -27.83 -23.85 1.82
CA ASP A 340 -28.76 -24.98 1.86
C ASP A 340 -28.22 -26.04 2.83
N VAL A 341 -29.10 -26.56 3.69
CA VAL A 341 -28.75 -27.65 4.59
C VAL A 341 -28.52 -28.90 3.75
N ILE A 342 -27.25 -29.31 3.65
CA ILE A 342 -26.83 -30.58 3.09
C ILE A 342 -26.74 -31.61 4.20
N SER A 343 -26.96 -32.87 3.87
CA SER A 343 -26.80 -33.97 4.82
C SER A 343 -25.33 -34.08 5.21
N CYS A 344 -24.98 -33.56 6.39
CA CYS A 344 -23.67 -33.64 7.05
C CYS A 344 -23.12 -35.07 7.08
N ALA A 345 -22.23 -35.41 6.16
CA ALA A 345 -21.53 -36.68 6.15
C ALA A 345 -20.02 -36.55 5.83
N VAL A 346 -19.44 -35.35 5.82
CA VAL A 346 -18.00 -35.17 5.52
C VAL A 346 -17.42 -34.01 6.33
N CYS A 347 -16.37 -34.27 7.12
CA CYS A 347 -15.51 -33.25 7.72
C CYS A 347 -14.32 -32.97 6.77
N GLY A 348 -14.04 -31.70 6.48
CA GLY A 348 -12.78 -31.25 5.86
C GLY A 348 -11.65 -31.35 6.89
N ASP A 349 -10.55 -32.03 6.59
CA ASP A 349 -9.36 -31.48 5.92
C ASP A 349 -8.53 -32.58 5.22
N GLY A 350 -9.13 -33.73 4.90
CA GLY A 350 -8.48 -34.74 4.07
C GLY A 350 -7.28 -35.45 4.74
N GLN A 351 -7.15 -35.45 6.07
CA GLN A 351 -6.22 -36.33 6.78
C GLN A 351 -6.86 -37.02 8.00
N CYS A 352 -7.76 -37.96 7.76
CA CYS A 352 -7.81 -39.16 8.60
C CYS A 352 -6.88 -40.19 7.96
N SER A 353 -5.65 -40.32 8.48
CA SER A 353 -4.76 -41.44 8.16
C SER A 353 -4.94 -42.54 9.20
N PRO A 354 -5.51 -43.71 8.88
CA PRO A 354 -5.24 -44.92 9.63
C PRO A 354 -3.81 -45.39 9.28
N PRO A 355 -2.94 -45.73 10.25
CA PRO A 355 -3.24 -46.16 11.61
C PRO A 355 -2.58 -45.25 12.65
N ASP A 356 -3.33 -44.39 13.33
CA ASP A 356 -2.92 -43.91 14.66
C ASP A 356 -4.10 -43.95 15.62
N GLU A 357 -3.89 -44.64 16.75
CA GLU A 357 -4.87 -44.91 17.80
C GLU A 357 -5.03 -43.74 18.80
N ASP A 358 -5.07 -42.48 18.34
CA ASP A 358 -5.20 -41.34 19.27
C ASP A 358 -6.36 -40.40 18.95
N CYS A 359 -7.58 -40.90 19.15
CA CYS A 359 -8.78 -40.07 19.32
C CYS A 359 -9.08 -39.78 20.80
N ASN A 360 -8.06 -39.71 21.66
CA ASN A 360 -8.27 -39.47 23.10
C ASN A 360 -7.91 -38.05 23.57
N ASN A 361 -7.62 -37.09 22.67
CA ASN A 361 -7.37 -35.72 23.09
C ASN A 361 -7.67 -34.60 22.05
N CYS A 362 -8.75 -34.74 21.28
CA CYS A 362 -9.30 -33.61 20.52
C CYS A 362 -10.46 -32.98 21.31
N PRO A 363 -10.34 -31.75 21.88
CA PRO A 363 -11.38 -31.20 22.77
C PRO A 363 -12.57 -30.54 22.07
N GLN A 364 -12.65 -30.52 20.73
CA GLN A 364 -13.79 -29.96 20.00
C GLN A 364 -14.06 -30.78 18.73
N ASP A 365 -15.28 -31.30 18.63
CA ASP A 365 -15.98 -31.82 17.45
C ASP A 365 -15.36 -32.93 16.59
N CYS A 366 -15.31 -34.14 17.16
CA CYS A 366 -15.64 -35.33 16.40
C CYS A 366 -16.93 -35.93 16.97
N GLY A 367 -18.07 -35.63 16.34
CA GLY A 367 -19.20 -36.54 16.36
C GLY A 367 -18.77 -37.91 15.79
N PRO A 368 -19.53 -39.00 16.04
CA PRO A 368 -19.16 -40.32 15.51
C PRO A 368 -18.97 -40.22 13.99
N CYS A 369 -17.84 -40.74 13.46
CA CYS A 369 -17.59 -40.82 12.02
C CYS A 369 -18.85 -41.32 11.29
N PRO A 370 -19.19 -40.78 10.09
CA PRO A 370 -20.36 -41.24 9.36
C PRO A 370 -20.30 -42.75 9.23
N ALA A 371 -21.27 -43.42 9.85
CA ALA A 371 -21.43 -44.83 9.65
C ALA A 371 -21.89 -45.03 8.20
N GLN A 372 -21.04 -45.69 7.41
CA GLN A 372 -21.39 -46.37 6.15
C GLN A 372 -21.48 -45.44 4.91
N CYS A 373 -20.86 -45.84 3.79
CA CYS A 373 -21.21 -45.26 2.49
C CYS A 373 -22.67 -45.56 2.15
N GLU A 374 -23.24 -44.72 1.30
CA GLU A 374 -24.53 -44.97 0.66
C GLU A 374 -24.43 -46.20 -0.27
N ILE A 375 -24.96 -47.33 0.20
CA ILE A 375 -25.11 -48.55 -0.59
C ILE A 375 -26.33 -48.38 -1.49
N ILE A 376 -26.12 -48.29 -2.80
CA ILE A 376 -27.21 -48.12 -3.78
C ILE A 376 -27.93 -49.42 -4.14
N ALA A 377 -27.29 -50.56 -3.91
CA ALA A 377 -27.85 -51.89 -4.13
C ALA A 377 -27.09 -52.95 -3.32
N GLU A 378 -27.78 -54.01 -2.92
CA GLU A 378 -27.18 -55.24 -2.44
C GLU A 378 -27.39 -56.34 -3.49
N LEU A 379 -26.31 -57.00 -3.92
CA LEU A 379 -26.30 -58.01 -4.98
C LEU A 379 -25.72 -59.34 -4.48
N GLY A 380 -26.22 -60.43 -5.05
CA GLY A 380 -25.62 -61.76 -5.04
C GLY A 380 -25.30 -62.24 -6.46
N CYS A 381 -24.98 -63.52 -6.58
CA CYS A 381 -24.62 -64.16 -7.84
C CYS A 381 -25.73 -64.02 -8.91
N GLY A 382 -25.33 -63.70 -10.15
CA GLY A 382 -26.22 -63.54 -11.29
C GLY A 382 -27.06 -62.25 -11.29
N GLN A 383 -26.87 -61.37 -10.29
CA GLN A 383 -27.61 -60.12 -10.19
C GLN A 383 -26.83 -58.95 -10.79
N GLY A 384 -27.56 -57.88 -11.13
CA GLY A 384 -27.00 -56.65 -11.65
C GLY A 384 -27.82 -55.45 -11.21
N THR A 385 -27.23 -54.27 -11.35
CA THR A 385 -27.88 -52.99 -11.09
C THR A 385 -27.40 -51.96 -12.10
N SER A 386 -28.13 -50.87 -12.24
CA SER A 386 -27.74 -49.74 -13.08
C SER A 386 -28.00 -48.44 -12.35
N GLY A 387 -27.29 -47.39 -12.75
CA GLY A 387 -27.40 -46.10 -12.10
C GLY A 387 -26.53 -45.06 -12.75
N THR A 388 -26.37 -43.94 -12.05
CA THR A 388 -25.45 -42.89 -12.45
C THR A 388 -24.52 -42.53 -11.31
N THR A 389 -23.27 -42.30 -11.64
CA THR A 389 -22.31 -41.71 -10.71
C THR A 389 -22.50 -40.19 -10.57
N VAL A 390 -23.31 -39.51 -11.39
CA VAL A 390 -23.58 -38.07 -11.22
C VAL A 390 -24.23 -37.80 -9.86
N GLY A 391 -23.64 -36.91 -9.06
CA GLY A 391 -24.09 -36.62 -7.69
C GLY A 391 -23.77 -37.73 -6.68
N GLY A 392 -22.87 -38.65 -7.01
CA GLY A 392 -22.21 -39.54 -6.05
C GLY A 392 -21.38 -38.77 -5.03
N ALA A 393 -21.06 -39.43 -3.92
CA ALA A 393 -20.07 -38.90 -2.98
C ALA A 393 -18.69 -38.90 -3.65
N ASN A 394 -17.73 -38.12 -3.14
CA ASN A 394 -16.31 -38.31 -3.43
C ASN A 394 -15.69 -39.00 -2.20
N ALA A 395 -16.14 -40.21 -1.93
CA ALA A 395 -15.88 -40.95 -0.72
C ALA A 395 -14.46 -41.52 -0.68
N MET A 396 -13.82 -41.80 -1.83
CA MET A 396 -12.60 -42.63 -1.85
C MET A 396 -11.59 -42.17 -2.89
N SER A 397 -10.81 -41.13 -2.53
CA SER A 397 -9.77 -40.56 -3.40
C SER A 397 -8.43 -41.31 -3.42
N SER A 398 -8.21 -42.30 -2.54
CA SER A 398 -6.94 -43.04 -2.49
C SER A 398 -7.11 -44.52 -2.11
N TYR A 399 -6.98 -45.44 -3.07
CA TYR A 399 -7.03 -46.89 -2.85
C TYR A 399 -5.65 -47.43 -2.44
N LEU A 400 -5.26 -47.17 -1.18
CA LEU A 400 -3.95 -47.50 -0.61
C LEU A 400 -3.85 -48.97 -0.17
N SER A 401 -3.94 -49.91 -1.12
CA SER A 401 -3.68 -51.34 -0.90
C SER A 401 -2.62 -51.84 -1.87
N LEU A 402 -1.75 -52.76 -1.42
CA LEU A 402 -0.84 -53.51 -2.30
C LEU A 402 -1.59 -54.21 -3.43
N ASN A 403 -2.86 -54.59 -3.20
CA ASN A 403 -3.71 -55.28 -4.16
C ASN A 403 -4.40 -54.34 -5.18
N CYS A 404 -4.38 -53.02 -4.95
CA CYS A 404 -5.09 -52.05 -5.79
C CYS A 404 -4.22 -50.86 -6.23
N LEU A 405 -2.89 -51.03 -6.24
CA LEU A 405 -1.89 -50.06 -6.71
C LEU A 405 -2.20 -48.60 -6.29
N GLY A 406 -1.82 -48.26 -5.06
CA GLY A 406 -2.08 -46.94 -4.43
C GLY A 406 -1.32 -45.74 -5.01
N ILE A 407 -1.36 -45.53 -6.33
CA ILE A 407 -0.69 -44.43 -7.03
C ILE A 407 -1.69 -43.48 -7.72
N PHE A 408 -2.96 -43.86 -7.80
CA PHE A 408 -3.97 -43.07 -8.49
C PHE A 408 -4.85 -42.31 -7.50
N SER A 409 -4.90 -40.99 -7.68
CA SER A 409 -5.90 -40.12 -7.08
C SER A 409 -7.07 -40.09 -8.05
N GLU A 410 -8.04 -40.98 -7.85
CA GLU A 410 -9.26 -41.01 -8.65
C GLU A 410 -10.27 -40.11 -7.94
N GLU A 411 -10.19 -38.81 -8.24
CA GLU A 411 -11.18 -37.85 -7.75
C GLU A 411 -12.38 -37.85 -8.70
N GLY A 412 -13.51 -38.31 -8.21
CA GLY A 412 -14.72 -38.45 -9.02
C GLY A 412 -15.90 -38.86 -8.16
N PRO A 413 -17.13 -38.67 -8.66
CA PRO A 413 -18.28 -39.08 -7.89
C PRO A 413 -18.42 -40.61 -7.97
N GLU A 414 -18.51 -41.29 -6.82
CA GLU A 414 -18.59 -42.75 -6.76
C GLU A 414 -19.95 -43.24 -6.25
N LYS A 415 -20.29 -44.48 -6.63
CA LYS A 415 -21.41 -45.23 -6.09
C LYS A 415 -20.97 -46.60 -5.64
N VAL A 416 -21.56 -47.08 -4.54
CA VAL A 416 -21.16 -48.34 -3.90
C VAL A 416 -22.29 -49.35 -3.94
N VAL A 417 -21.97 -50.54 -4.45
CA VAL A 417 -22.84 -51.72 -4.45
C VAL A 417 -22.27 -52.72 -3.46
N LYS A 418 -23.09 -53.22 -2.55
CA LYS A 418 -22.67 -54.29 -1.64
C LYS A 418 -22.93 -55.63 -2.31
N PHE A 419 -21.93 -56.51 -2.27
CA PHE A 419 -22.02 -57.89 -2.75
C PHE A 419 -21.86 -58.87 -1.58
N THR A 420 -22.69 -59.91 -1.56
CA THR A 420 -22.58 -61.03 -0.63
C THR A 420 -22.91 -62.34 -1.35
N SER A 421 -22.16 -63.40 -1.03
CA SER A 421 -22.48 -64.77 -1.47
C SER A 421 -22.72 -65.66 -0.25
N ALA A 422 -23.60 -66.66 -0.39
CA ALA A 422 -23.77 -67.70 0.63
C ALA A 422 -22.62 -68.72 0.60
N ASP A 423 -21.99 -68.87 -0.56
CA ASP A 423 -20.97 -69.88 -0.86
C ASP A 423 -19.64 -69.23 -1.24
N ASP A 424 -18.56 -70.02 -1.22
CA ASP A 424 -17.24 -69.56 -1.66
C ASP A 424 -17.25 -69.50 -3.19
N VAL A 425 -17.11 -68.31 -3.76
CA VAL A 425 -17.25 -68.10 -5.22
C VAL A 425 -16.18 -67.15 -5.73
N TYR A 426 -15.90 -67.23 -7.03
CA TYR A 426 -15.21 -66.16 -7.74
C TYR A 426 -16.23 -65.26 -8.41
N ALA A 427 -16.39 -64.04 -7.90
CA ALA A 427 -17.32 -63.05 -8.46
C ALA A 427 -16.64 -62.30 -9.60
N SER A 428 -17.13 -62.49 -10.83
CA SER A 428 -16.81 -61.71 -12.02
C SER A 428 -17.74 -60.53 -12.13
N VAL A 429 -17.19 -59.32 -11.97
CA VAL A 429 -17.91 -58.06 -12.04
C VAL A 429 -17.66 -57.43 -13.40
N SER A 430 -18.72 -57.12 -14.14
CA SER A 430 -18.66 -56.42 -15.42
C SER A 430 -19.45 -55.12 -15.31
N VAL A 431 -18.76 -53.99 -15.44
CA VAL A 431 -19.34 -52.65 -15.42
C VAL A 431 -19.23 -52.02 -16.80
N VAL A 432 -20.37 -51.69 -17.39
CA VAL A 432 -20.45 -50.99 -18.68
C VAL A 432 -20.89 -49.55 -18.42
N GLY A 433 -20.07 -48.58 -18.78
CA GLY A 433 -20.35 -47.18 -18.54
C GLY A 433 -19.33 -46.24 -19.17
N GLY A 434 -19.70 -44.97 -19.27
CA GLY A 434 -18.77 -43.93 -19.74
C GLY A 434 -18.49 -43.93 -21.24
N THR A 435 -17.26 -43.58 -21.61
CA THR A 435 -16.81 -43.45 -23.01
C THR A 435 -15.72 -44.47 -23.34
N ILE A 436 -15.40 -44.63 -24.63
CA ILE A 436 -14.31 -45.54 -25.03
C ILE A 436 -12.96 -45.04 -24.52
N LEU A 437 -12.76 -43.74 -24.33
CA LEU A 437 -11.48 -43.20 -23.86
C LEU A 437 -11.36 -43.21 -22.34
N GLN A 438 -12.50 -43.15 -21.64
CA GLN A 438 -12.63 -43.10 -20.19
C GLN A 438 -13.89 -43.87 -19.78
N GLY A 439 -13.70 -45.16 -19.48
CA GLY A 439 -14.68 -46.05 -18.88
C GLY A 439 -14.92 -45.75 -17.40
N MET A 440 -15.40 -46.74 -16.67
CA MET A 440 -15.56 -46.66 -15.21
C MET A 440 -14.39 -47.38 -14.54
N ASP A 441 -13.85 -46.80 -13.48
CA ASP A 441 -12.90 -47.49 -12.62
C ASP A 441 -13.69 -48.22 -11.52
N VAL A 442 -13.31 -49.45 -11.24
CA VAL A 442 -14.07 -50.34 -10.36
C VAL A 442 -13.14 -50.91 -9.31
N PHE A 443 -13.51 -50.73 -8.03
CA PHE A 443 -12.72 -51.18 -6.89
C PHE A 443 -13.58 -52.07 -6.01
N VAL A 444 -13.01 -53.15 -5.48
CA VAL A 444 -13.70 -54.05 -4.55
C VAL A 444 -13.04 -53.99 -3.19
N LEU A 445 -13.81 -53.66 -2.15
CA LEU A 445 -13.35 -53.48 -0.78
C LEU A 445 -13.95 -54.54 0.15
N GLN A 446 -13.19 -55.00 1.14
CA GLN A 446 -13.68 -55.99 2.14
C GLN A 446 -14.26 -55.37 3.40
N GLN A 447 -13.92 -54.12 3.69
CA GLN A 447 -14.49 -53.36 4.78
C GLN A 447 -15.32 -52.23 4.19
N ASN A 448 -16.38 -51.87 4.90
CA ASN A 448 -17.37 -50.91 4.43
C ASN A 448 -16.72 -49.57 4.10
N CYS A 449 -16.46 -49.34 2.81
CA CYS A 449 -15.81 -48.13 2.30
C CYS A 449 -14.51 -47.77 2.97
N VAL A 450 -13.67 -48.77 3.22
CA VAL A 450 -12.30 -48.53 3.68
C VAL A 450 -11.37 -48.75 2.48
N PRO A 451 -10.77 -47.71 1.89
CA PRO A 451 -9.93 -47.84 0.69
C PRO A 451 -8.73 -48.77 0.87
N SER A 452 -8.16 -48.84 2.08
CA SER A 452 -7.07 -49.77 2.42
C SER A 452 -7.49 -51.24 2.44
N SER A 453 -8.79 -51.53 2.43
CA SER A 453 -9.33 -52.90 2.33
C SER A 453 -9.58 -53.36 0.90
N CYS A 454 -9.04 -52.65 -0.08
CA CYS A 454 -9.20 -53.01 -1.49
C CYS A 454 -8.53 -54.35 -1.81
N VAL A 455 -9.30 -55.25 -2.44
CA VAL A 455 -8.90 -56.62 -2.79
C VAL A 455 -8.87 -56.89 -4.28
N ALA A 456 -9.55 -56.08 -5.10
CA ALA A 456 -9.48 -56.15 -6.55
C ALA A 456 -9.78 -54.80 -7.17
N MET A 457 -9.22 -54.56 -8.36
CA MET A 457 -9.46 -53.37 -9.15
C MET A 457 -9.60 -53.71 -10.64
N GLY A 458 -10.38 -52.91 -11.36
CA GLY A 458 -10.45 -52.88 -12.81
C GLY A 458 -10.47 -51.43 -13.26
N LEU A 459 -9.60 -51.08 -14.21
CA LEU A 459 -9.51 -49.71 -14.71
C LEU A 459 -10.19 -49.62 -16.09
N GLY A 460 -11.03 -48.61 -16.27
CA GLY A 460 -11.80 -48.34 -17.49
C GLY A 460 -10.99 -47.69 -18.62
N LEU A 461 -9.67 -47.83 -18.62
CA LEU A 461 -8.80 -47.18 -19.60
C LEU A 461 -9.01 -47.75 -21.00
N LEU A 462 -9.34 -46.87 -21.96
CA LEU A 462 -9.55 -47.22 -23.37
C LEU A 462 -10.68 -48.27 -23.61
N SER A 463 -11.60 -48.45 -22.67
CA SER A 463 -12.74 -49.37 -22.78
C SER A 463 -14.00 -48.78 -22.17
N LYS A 464 -15.16 -49.10 -22.75
CA LYS A 464 -16.48 -48.83 -22.12
C LYS A 464 -16.90 -49.90 -21.10
N THR A 465 -16.17 -51.00 -21.07
CA THR A 465 -16.44 -52.14 -20.21
C THR A 465 -15.23 -52.38 -19.34
N THR A 466 -15.46 -52.41 -18.04
CA THR A 466 -14.47 -52.71 -17.03
C THR A 466 -14.84 -54.03 -16.39
N GLU A 467 -13.92 -54.98 -16.42
CA GLU A 467 -14.13 -56.31 -15.85
C GLU A 467 -13.04 -56.61 -14.83
N LEU A 468 -13.45 -57.21 -13.72
CA LEU A 468 -12.55 -57.72 -12.69
C LEU A 468 -13.14 -58.98 -12.05
N ILE A 469 -12.29 -59.80 -11.46
CA ILE A 469 -12.69 -61.01 -10.74
C ILE A 469 -12.08 -60.95 -9.34
N PHE A 470 -12.85 -61.29 -8.31
CA PHE A 470 -12.35 -61.41 -6.94
C PHE A 470 -12.93 -62.63 -6.22
N LYS A 471 -12.19 -63.15 -5.23
CA LYS A 471 -12.66 -64.26 -4.38
C LYS A 471 -13.60 -63.73 -3.30
N ALA A 472 -14.83 -64.22 -3.30
CA ALA A 472 -15.83 -63.90 -2.30
C ALA A 472 -16.02 -65.06 -1.32
N THR A 473 -15.74 -64.82 -0.05
CA THR A 473 -15.92 -65.81 1.01
C THR A 473 -17.38 -65.83 1.51
N PRO A 474 -17.86 -67.00 1.98
CA PRO A 474 -19.23 -67.15 2.47
C PRO A 474 -19.64 -66.08 3.49
N SER A 475 -20.74 -65.39 3.22
CA SER A 475 -21.36 -64.37 4.09
C SER A 475 -20.49 -63.14 4.40
N ALA A 476 -19.31 -62.99 3.80
CA ALA A 476 -18.51 -61.79 3.93
C ALA A 476 -19.05 -60.70 2.98
N PRO A 477 -19.24 -59.45 3.46
CA PRO A 477 -19.64 -58.35 2.60
C PRO A 477 -18.46 -57.81 1.81
N TYR A 478 -18.68 -57.58 0.53
CA TYR A 478 -17.76 -56.88 -0.35
C TYR A 478 -18.43 -55.61 -0.88
N PHE A 479 -17.67 -54.55 -1.08
CA PHE A 479 -18.19 -53.25 -1.51
C PHE A 479 -17.55 -52.90 -2.85
N ILE A 480 -18.35 -53.02 -3.91
CA ILE A 480 -17.97 -52.70 -5.28
C ILE A 480 -18.21 -51.22 -5.50
N THR A 481 -17.14 -50.46 -5.60
CA THR A 481 -17.14 -49.03 -5.85
C THR A 481 -17.01 -48.80 -7.35
N ILE A 482 -17.91 -47.98 -7.90
CA ILE A 482 -17.94 -47.59 -9.30
C ILE A 482 -17.59 -46.12 -9.33
N ASP A 483 -16.45 -45.82 -9.93
CA ASP A 483 -15.83 -44.50 -9.93
C ASP A 483 -15.65 -44.01 -11.37
N ARG A 484 -15.70 -42.69 -11.52
CA ARG A 484 -15.42 -42.00 -12.76
C ARG A 484 -14.63 -40.72 -12.47
N PRO A 485 -13.38 -40.61 -12.95
CA PRO A 485 -12.42 -39.60 -12.50
C PRO A 485 -12.64 -38.15 -13.00
N SER A 486 -13.89 -37.68 -13.18
CA SER A 486 -14.18 -36.22 -13.30
C SER A 486 -15.65 -35.85 -13.55
N ASP A 487 -16.38 -36.54 -14.43
CA ASP A 487 -17.63 -36.00 -15.02
C ASP A 487 -18.90 -36.78 -14.70
N GLY A 488 -18.80 -37.92 -14.00
CA GLY A 488 -19.95 -38.80 -13.72
C GLY A 488 -20.58 -39.38 -15.00
N ALA A 489 -21.13 -40.59 -14.95
CA ALA A 489 -21.80 -41.19 -16.10
C ALA A 489 -22.80 -42.26 -15.67
N GLN A 490 -23.62 -42.69 -16.64
CA GLN A 490 -24.49 -43.84 -16.48
C GLN A 490 -23.65 -45.13 -16.52
N PHE A 491 -24.00 -46.09 -15.68
CA PHE A 491 -23.39 -47.42 -15.64
C PHE A 491 -24.45 -48.52 -15.57
N SER A 492 -24.06 -49.71 -16.01
CA SER A 492 -24.74 -50.98 -15.78
C SER A 492 -23.71 -51.96 -15.23
N LEU A 493 -23.96 -52.52 -14.05
CA LEU A 493 -23.12 -53.48 -13.37
C LEU A 493 -23.81 -54.84 -13.36
N ASN A 494 -23.08 -55.91 -13.69
CA ASN A 494 -23.53 -57.28 -13.57
C ASN A 494 -22.48 -58.12 -12.85
N VAL A 495 -22.92 -59.03 -11.98
CA VAL A 495 -22.04 -59.98 -11.28
C VAL A 495 -22.37 -61.40 -11.74
N LYS A 496 -21.44 -62.05 -12.41
CA LYS A 496 -21.47 -63.50 -12.66
C LYS A 496 -20.59 -64.17 -11.62
N CYS A 497 -21.10 -65.16 -10.90
CA CYS A 497 -20.25 -66.01 -10.06
C CYS A 497 -19.72 -67.19 -10.87
N LEU A 498 -18.56 -67.67 -10.46
CA LEU A 498 -17.95 -68.92 -10.89
C LEU A 498 -17.67 -69.75 -9.63
N GLU A 499 -17.66 -71.07 -9.78
CA GLU A 499 -17.25 -72.03 -8.76
C GLU A 499 -15.97 -71.61 -8.01
N GLY A 500 -16.06 -71.52 -6.67
CA GLY A 500 -14.94 -71.13 -5.79
C GLY A 500 -14.10 -72.31 -5.30
N SER A 501 -14.68 -73.53 -5.29
CA SER A 501 -14.00 -74.77 -4.96
C SER A 501 -14.46 -75.89 -5.90
N CYS A 502 -13.56 -76.42 -6.71
CA CYS A 502 -13.89 -77.48 -7.68
C CYS A 502 -13.76 -78.90 -7.12
N ASP A 503 -13.89 -79.06 -5.81
CA ASP A 503 -13.66 -80.33 -5.09
C ASP A 503 -14.47 -80.50 -3.80
N ASP A 504 -15.48 -79.67 -3.56
CA ASP A 504 -16.26 -79.65 -2.30
C ASP A 504 -17.66 -80.26 -2.42
N ASN A 505 -18.02 -80.70 -3.63
CA ASN A 505 -19.29 -81.33 -4.00
C ASN A 505 -20.51 -80.43 -3.74
N LYS A 506 -20.32 -79.11 -3.89
CA LYS A 506 -21.40 -78.12 -3.90
C LYS A 506 -21.44 -77.39 -5.24
N ASP A 507 -22.61 -76.81 -5.49
CA ASP A 507 -22.90 -75.89 -6.59
C ASP A 507 -22.75 -74.49 -6.00
N ASN A 508 -21.54 -73.92 -6.04
CA ASN A 508 -21.25 -72.66 -5.34
C ASN A 508 -21.83 -71.44 -6.07
N ASP A 509 -22.01 -71.49 -7.39
CA ASP A 509 -22.61 -70.38 -8.17
C ASP A 509 -24.09 -70.59 -8.55
N ASN A 510 -24.66 -71.74 -8.13
CA ASN A 510 -26.06 -72.11 -8.23
C ASN A 510 -26.55 -72.26 -9.69
N ASP A 511 -25.71 -72.82 -10.56
CA ASP A 511 -26.02 -73.11 -11.97
C ASP A 511 -26.57 -74.54 -12.21
N SER A 512 -26.69 -75.34 -11.14
CA SER A 512 -27.09 -76.75 -11.08
C SER A 512 -26.03 -77.78 -11.45
N LEU A 513 -24.78 -77.36 -11.67
CA LEU A 513 -23.63 -78.23 -11.84
C LEU A 513 -22.76 -78.16 -10.57
N VAL A 514 -21.85 -79.13 -10.41
CA VAL A 514 -21.07 -79.31 -9.19
C VAL A 514 -19.67 -79.74 -9.58
N ASP A 515 -18.66 -79.11 -8.98
CA ASP A 515 -17.24 -79.43 -9.14
C ASP A 515 -16.86 -79.70 -10.62
N CYS A 516 -16.36 -80.90 -10.93
CA CYS A 516 -15.84 -81.28 -12.23
C CYS A 516 -16.90 -81.52 -13.31
N ALA A 517 -18.18 -81.57 -12.91
CA ALA A 517 -19.30 -81.54 -13.85
C ALA A 517 -19.59 -80.12 -14.32
N ASP A 518 -19.10 -79.12 -13.59
CA ASP A 518 -19.25 -77.70 -13.87
C ASP A 518 -18.22 -77.21 -14.91
N PRO A 519 -18.65 -76.60 -16.02
CA PRO A 519 -17.78 -75.94 -16.99
C PRO A 519 -16.97 -74.78 -16.41
N ASP A 520 -17.43 -74.11 -15.36
CA ASP A 520 -16.71 -73.00 -14.73
C ASP A 520 -15.44 -73.50 -14.00
N CYS A 521 -15.43 -74.78 -13.60
CA CYS A 521 -14.28 -75.49 -13.02
C CYS A 521 -13.20 -75.95 -14.01
N PHE A 522 -13.48 -76.03 -15.32
CA PHE A 522 -12.43 -76.35 -16.31
C PHE A 522 -12.44 -75.37 -17.48
N GLY A 523 -11.28 -74.75 -17.74
CA GLY A 523 -11.18 -73.66 -18.69
C GLY A 523 -11.42 -74.04 -20.14
N GLN A 524 -11.07 -75.26 -20.55
CA GLN A 524 -11.24 -75.68 -21.95
C GLN A 524 -11.27 -77.21 -22.12
N ILE A 525 -12.18 -77.71 -22.96
CA ILE A 525 -12.15 -79.09 -23.46
C ILE A 525 -11.15 -79.19 -24.60
N VAL A 526 -10.29 -80.19 -24.52
CA VAL A 526 -9.19 -80.44 -25.46
C VAL A 526 -9.28 -81.86 -26.01
N TYR A 527 -8.74 -82.06 -27.21
CA TYR A 527 -8.85 -83.30 -27.96
C TYR A 527 -7.47 -83.84 -28.31
N CYS A 528 -7.41 -85.13 -28.63
CA CYS A 528 -6.18 -85.77 -29.11
C CYS A 528 -5.64 -85.09 -30.38
N ASN A 529 -4.32 -84.93 -30.44
CA ASN A 529 -3.58 -84.29 -31.54
C ASN A 529 -3.95 -82.80 -31.74
N GLN A 530 -4.25 -82.11 -30.64
CA GLN A 530 -4.55 -80.68 -30.62
C GLN A 530 -3.45 -79.91 -29.91
N THR A 531 -3.21 -78.68 -30.38
CA THR A 531 -2.51 -77.65 -29.62
C THR A 531 -3.47 -76.49 -29.39
N VAL A 532 -3.57 -76.03 -28.15
CA VAL A 532 -4.39 -74.88 -27.74
C VAL A 532 -3.51 -73.86 -27.02
N SER A 533 -3.83 -72.59 -27.17
CA SER A 533 -3.24 -71.55 -26.33
C SER A 533 -4.06 -71.42 -25.06
N GLY A 534 -3.39 -71.41 -23.91
CA GLY A 534 -3.97 -71.25 -22.59
C GLY A 534 -3.39 -70.02 -21.89
N LYS A 535 -4.09 -69.59 -20.86
CA LYS A 535 -3.63 -68.53 -19.95
C LYS A 535 -3.98 -68.95 -18.53
N LEU A 536 -3.03 -68.78 -17.61
CA LEU A 536 -3.31 -68.99 -16.21
C LEU A 536 -4.41 -68.04 -15.75
N ARG A 537 -5.40 -68.57 -15.05
CA ARG A 537 -6.43 -67.75 -14.43
C ARG A 537 -5.82 -67.11 -13.18
N SER A 538 -6.30 -65.93 -12.78
CA SER A 538 -5.81 -65.23 -11.57
C SER A 538 -6.19 -65.93 -10.25
N VAL A 539 -6.61 -67.18 -10.32
CA VAL A 539 -7.29 -67.95 -9.28
C VAL A 539 -6.85 -69.41 -9.37
N SER A 540 -6.66 -70.06 -8.22
CA SER A 540 -6.31 -71.48 -8.10
C SER A 540 -7.57 -72.27 -7.76
N PHE A 541 -7.77 -73.39 -8.45
CA PHE A 541 -8.98 -74.22 -8.36
C PHE A 541 -8.70 -75.60 -7.76
N VAL A 542 -7.42 -75.98 -7.64
CA VAL A 542 -7.02 -77.35 -7.26
C VAL A 542 -6.01 -77.32 -6.12
N GLY A 543 -6.41 -77.82 -4.95
CA GLY A 543 -5.54 -78.02 -3.79
C GLY A 543 -5.38 -79.48 -3.40
N GLY A 544 -4.48 -79.75 -2.44
CA GLY A 544 -4.43 -81.04 -1.75
C GLY A 544 -4.02 -82.24 -2.62
N TYR A 545 -2.94 -82.08 -3.38
CA TYR A 545 -2.43 -83.10 -4.30
C TYR A 545 -2.13 -84.46 -3.64
N SER A 546 -2.41 -85.53 -4.38
CA SER A 546 -2.09 -86.89 -3.95
C SER A 546 -0.58 -87.06 -3.71
N SER A 547 -0.19 -88.04 -2.88
CA SER A 547 1.23 -88.36 -2.67
C SER A 547 1.98 -88.74 -3.95
N ALA A 548 1.27 -89.14 -5.02
CA ALA A 548 1.87 -89.44 -6.32
C ALA A 548 2.41 -88.19 -7.03
N CYS A 549 1.86 -87.01 -6.72
CA CYS A 549 2.29 -85.73 -7.27
C CYS A 549 3.04 -84.85 -6.24
N GLY A 550 3.08 -85.26 -4.97
CA GLY A 550 3.70 -84.51 -3.88
C GLY A 550 2.88 -83.27 -3.49
N ASN A 551 3.35 -82.51 -2.49
CA ASN A 551 2.71 -81.25 -2.13
C ASN A 551 2.92 -80.25 -3.27
N ALA A 552 1.84 -79.71 -3.83
CA ALA A 552 1.95 -78.60 -4.78
C ALA A 552 2.65 -77.41 -4.13
N SER A 553 3.40 -76.65 -4.94
CA SER A 553 3.66 -75.24 -4.67
C SER A 553 2.29 -74.60 -4.45
N GLY A 554 2.01 -74.02 -3.28
CA GLY A 554 0.73 -73.39 -3.00
C GLY A 554 0.52 -72.13 -3.85
N SER A 555 0.37 -72.32 -5.16
CA SER A 555 0.21 -71.28 -6.17
C SER A 555 -1.21 -70.73 -6.15
N TYR A 556 -1.36 -69.52 -6.68
CA TYR A 556 -2.63 -68.79 -6.70
C TYR A 556 -3.27 -68.77 -8.08
N ARG A 557 -2.65 -69.38 -9.10
CA ARG A 557 -3.06 -69.26 -10.51
C ARG A 557 -2.94 -70.59 -11.25
N ASP A 558 -4.10 -71.11 -11.68
CA ASP A 558 -4.18 -72.39 -12.38
C ASP A 558 -4.94 -72.26 -13.71
N ALA A 559 -4.71 -73.20 -14.61
CA ALA A 559 -5.55 -73.43 -15.77
C ALA A 559 -5.85 -74.94 -15.89
N ILE A 560 -7.14 -75.29 -15.93
CA ILE A 560 -7.58 -76.68 -16.01
C ILE A 560 -8.12 -76.97 -17.41
N PHE A 561 -7.68 -78.07 -18.01
CA PHE A 561 -8.17 -78.57 -19.29
C PHE A 561 -8.74 -79.98 -19.12
N ARG A 562 -9.76 -80.32 -19.89
CA ARG A 562 -10.38 -81.66 -19.85
C ARG A 562 -10.22 -82.39 -21.17
N LEU A 563 -9.76 -83.64 -21.10
CA LEU A 563 -9.68 -84.59 -22.22
C LEU A 563 -10.54 -85.81 -21.94
N ASP A 564 -11.48 -86.11 -22.83
CA ASP A 564 -12.30 -87.31 -22.77
C ASP A 564 -11.81 -88.33 -23.81
N LEU A 565 -11.48 -89.55 -23.36
CA LEU A 565 -10.99 -90.63 -24.20
C LEU A 565 -12.02 -91.74 -24.34
N ALA A 566 -12.30 -92.13 -25.58
CA ALA A 566 -13.21 -93.23 -25.91
C ALA A 566 -12.50 -94.59 -26.10
N SER A 567 -11.18 -94.63 -25.98
CA SER A 567 -10.33 -95.81 -26.16
C SER A 567 -9.02 -95.61 -25.41
N ASP A 568 -8.23 -96.67 -25.29
CA ASP A 568 -6.95 -96.62 -24.59
C ASP A 568 -5.87 -96.02 -25.52
N TYR A 569 -5.11 -95.05 -25.00
CA TYR A 569 -4.05 -94.34 -25.73
C TYR A 569 -2.78 -94.20 -24.87
N THR A 570 -1.65 -94.03 -25.54
CA THR A 570 -0.48 -93.41 -24.90
C THR A 570 -0.56 -91.90 -25.13
N VAL A 571 -0.84 -91.15 -24.07
CA VAL A 571 -1.05 -89.70 -24.14
C VAL A 571 0.21 -88.98 -23.71
N THR A 572 0.69 -88.09 -24.57
CA THR A 572 1.76 -87.14 -24.26
C THR A 572 1.16 -85.75 -24.20
N VAL A 573 1.38 -85.08 -23.08
CA VAL A 573 0.96 -83.69 -22.86
C VAL A 573 2.21 -82.86 -22.73
N ARG A 574 2.26 -81.74 -23.45
CA ARG A 574 3.33 -80.76 -23.39
C ARG A 574 2.75 -79.38 -23.16
N ILE A 575 3.35 -78.63 -22.25
CA ILE A 575 3.14 -77.18 -22.15
C ILE A 575 4.42 -76.45 -22.57
N GLU A 576 4.25 -75.33 -23.24
CA GLU A 576 5.33 -74.39 -23.58
C GLU A 576 4.87 -72.99 -23.17
N ALA A 577 5.51 -72.41 -22.16
CA ALA A 577 5.23 -71.03 -21.76
C ALA A 577 5.61 -70.06 -22.89
N ASN A 578 4.79 -69.03 -23.11
CA ASN A 578 5.03 -68.05 -24.15
C ASN A 578 6.21 -67.13 -23.79
N ASP A 579 6.45 -66.89 -22.50
CA ASP A 579 7.67 -66.26 -21.99
C ASP A 579 8.67 -67.35 -21.54
N SER A 580 9.90 -67.29 -22.02
CA SER A 580 10.95 -68.25 -21.68
C SER A 580 11.43 -68.18 -20.22
N GLN A 581 11.04 -67.14 -19.49
CA GLN A 581 11.37 -66.95 -18.07
C GLN A 581 10.26 -67.43 -17.13
N ASP A 582 9.09 -67.73 -17.65
CA ASP A 582 7.99 -68.31 -16.89
C ASP A 582 8.25 -69.80 -16.66
N ASP A 583 7.98 -70.25 -15.43
CA ASP A 583 8.12 -71.63 -14.97
C ASP A 583 6.72 -72.13 -14.57
N LEU A 584 6.21 -73.07 -15.37
CA LEU A 584 4.85 -73.61 -15.26
C LEU A 584 4.93 -75.11 -14.95
N ASP A 585 4.19 -75.55 -13.95
CA ASP A 585 4.07 -76.96 -13.60
C ASP A 585 2.86 -77.59 -14.30
N LEU A 586 2.99 -78.85 -14.70
CA LEU A 586 1.92 -79.62 -15.35
C LEU A 586 1.54 -80.84 -14.52
N TYR A 587 0.26 -80.96 -14.19
CA TYR A 587 -0.30 -82.08 -13.45
C TYR A 587 -1.37 -82.81 -14.26
N VAL A 588 -1.42 -84.13 -14.12
CA VAL A 588 -2.49 -84.96 -14.70
C VAL A 588 -3.33 -85.55 -13.58
N LEU A 589 -4.64 -85.33 -13.68
CA LEU A 589 -5.64 -85.90 -12.80
C LEU A 589 -6.46 -86.94 -13.57
N ALA A 590 -6.71 -88.09 -12.94
CA ALA A 590 -7.56 -89.14 -13.48
C ALA A 590 -8.77 -89.34 -12.59
N SER A 591 -9.96 -89.57 -13.17
CA SER A 591 -11.22 -89.82 -12.43
C SER A 591 -11.77 -88.65 -11.59
N GLY A 592 -11.33 -87.42 -11.88
CA GLY A 592 -11.82 -86.18 -11.28
C GLY A 592 -10.84 -85.02 -11.50
N CYS A 593 -11.27 -83.80 -11.25
CA CYS A 593 -10.51 -82.54 -11.36
C CYS A 593 -9.90 -82.08 -10.02
N THR A 594 -9.84 -82.96 -9.02
CA THR A 594 -9.31 -82.64 -7.68
C THR A 594 -7.83 -83.04 -7.56
N GLY A 595 -7.05 -82.34 -6.73
CA GLY A 595 -5.61 -82.63 -6.58
C GLY A 595 -5.35 -84.05 -6.07
N LYS A 596 -6.28 -84.61 -5.28
CA LYS A 596 -6.24 -86.00 -4.78
C LYS A 596 -6.27 -87.02 -5.92
N ALA A 597 -6.83 -86.65 -7.06
CA ALA A 597 -6.94 -87.49 -8.26
C ALA A 597 -5.66 -87.43 -9.13
N CYS A 598 -4.64 -86.69 -8.69
CA CYS A 598 -3.39 -86.56 -9.42
C CYS A 598 -2.62 -87.88 -9.51
N ILE A 599 -2.30 -88.27 -10.74
CA ILE A 599 -1.58 -89.50 -11.06
C ILE A 599 -0.13 -89.25 -11.48
N GLN A 600 0.18 -88.06 -12.02
CA GLN A 600 1.51 -87.73 -12.52
C GLN A 600 1.72 -86.21 -12.58
N LYS A 601 2.97 -85.76 -12.44
CA LYS A 601 3.38 -84.37 -12.66
C LYS A 601 4.64 -84.24 -13.52
N ALA A 602 4.80 -83.08 -14.15
CA ALA A 602 6.04 -82.58 -14.73
C ALA A 602 6.31 -81.19 -14.15
N SER A 603 7.49 -81.03 -13.54
CA SER A 603 7.92 -79.83 -12.82
C SER A 603 9.45 -79.82 -12.86
N THR A 604 9.98 -79.46 -14.02
CA THR A 604 11.39 -79.09 -14.18
C THR A 604 11.44 -77.58 -14.22
N SER A 605 12.43 -76.93 -13.61
CA SER A 605 12.46 -75.45 -13.56
C SER A 605 12.77 -74.86 -14.95
N SER A 606 11.78 -74.91 -15.83
CA SER A 606 11.92 -74.76 -17.28
C SER A 606 10.64 -74.17 -17.88
N SER A 607 10.79 -73.46 -18.99
CA SER A 607 9.65 -72.87 -19.70
C SER A 607 8.85 -73.88 -20.54
N SER A 608 9.13 -75.18 -20.42
CA SER A 608 8.47 -76.24 -21.20
C SER A 608 8.46 -77.56 -20.45
N GLU A 609 7.29 -77.96 -19.97
CA GLU A 609 7.08 -79.25 -19.34
C GLU A 609 6.43 -80.26 -20.27
N SER A 610 6.78 -81.53 -20.12
CA SER A 610 6.09 -82.60 -20.83
C SER A 610 6.02 -83.88 -20.01
N LEU A 611 4.91 -84.60 -20.17
CA LEU A 611 4.68 -85.89 -19.55
C LEU A 611 4.03 -86.85 -20.53
N THR A 612 4.27 -88.13 -20.33
CA THR A 612 3.65 -89.21 -21.10
C THR A 612 3.12 -90.26 -20.13
N PHE A 613 1.88 -90.71 -20.35
CA PHE A 613 1.22 -91.72 -19.54
C PHE A 613 0.29 -92.60 -20.39
N HIS A 614 -0.01 -93.78 -19.87
CA HIS A 614 -1.04 -94.66 -20.46
C HIS A 614 -2.41 -94.27 -19.90
N ALA A 615 -3.32 -93.93 -20.80
CA ALA A 615 -4.67 -93.51 -20.47
C ALA A 615 -5.67 -94.54 -20.98
N SER A 616 -6.54 -95.03 -20.09
CA SER A 616 -7.66 -95.88 -20.47
C SER A 616 -8.89 -95.03 -20.83
N THR A 617 -9.94 -95.66 -21.33
CA THR A 617 -11.23 -94.96 -21.58
C THR A 617 -11.72 -94.20 -20.34
N GLY A 618 -11.99 -92.90 -20.46
CA GLY A 618 -12.40 -92.03 -19.35
C GLY A 618 -12.01 -90.56 -19.53
N SER A 619 -12.30 -89.74 -18.51
CA SER A 619 -11.95 -88.32 -18.47
C SER A 619 -10.67 -88.08 -17.69
N TYR A 620 -9.81 -87.25 -18.26
CA TYR A 620 -8.55 -86.80 -17.69
C TYR A 620 -8.53 -85.28 -17.65
N TYR A 621 -7.92 -84.73 -16.60
CA TYR A 621 -7.79 -83.29 -16.43
C TYR A 621 -6.32 -82.91 -16.37
N PHE A 622 -5.96 -81.82 -17.04
CA PHE A 622 -4.62 -81.26 -17.03
C PHE A 622 -4.64 -79.94 -16.30
N VAL A 623 -3.91 -79.85 -15.20
CA VAL A 623 -3.77 -78.60 -14.44
C VAL A 623 -2.41 -78.03 -14.75
N VAL A 624 -2.40 -76.82 -15.27
CA VAL A 624 -1.20 -76.00 -15.44
C VAL A 624 -1.18 -75.02 -14.28
N GLU A 625 -0.13 -75.07 -13.46
CA GLU A 625 0.02 -74.20 -12.29
C GLU A 625 1.23 -73.30 -12.45
N GLU A 626 1.17 -72.12 -11.85
CA GLU A 626 2.34 -71.26 -11.72
C GLU A 626 3.32 -71.84 -10.66
N TYR A 627 4.58 -72.01 -11.05
CA TYR A 627 5.69 -72.13 -10.10
C TYR A 627 6.41 -70.79 -9.93
N ARG A 628 6.69 -70.11 -11.04
CA ARG A 628 7.25 -68.74 -11.05
C ARG A 628 6.86 -68.01 -12.33
N LEU A 629 6.13 -66.91 -12.23
CA LEU A 629 5.86 -66.04 -13.36
C LEU A 629 6.68 -64.75 -13.31
N ASN A 630 7.32 -64.45 -14.44
CA ASN A 630 7.91 -63.16 -14.73
C ASN A 630 7.01 -62.33 -15.66
N SER A 631 6.15 -62.99 -16.44
CA SER A 631 5.09 -62.32 -17.19
C SER A 631 3.91 -61.93 -16.28
N THR A 632 3.14 -60.94 -16.72
CA THR A 632 1.94 -60.49 -16.00
C THR A 632 0.77 -61.46 -16.16
N ASP A 633 0.87 -62.41 -17.10
CA ASP A 633 -0.29 -62.98 -17.74
C ASP A 633 -0.23 -64.52 -17.84
N GLY A 634 0.96 -65.13 -17.74
CA GLY A 634 1.11 -66.59 -17.63
C GLY A 634 0.55 -67.35 -18.84
N ALA A 635 0.68 -66.79 -20.05
CA ALA A 635 0.21 -67.44 -21.27
C ALA A 635 1.13 -68.60 -21.72
N PHE A 636 0.54 -69.66 -22.26
CA PHE A 636 1.25 -70.86 -22.71
C PHE A 636 0.54 -71.56 -23.87
N ASN A 637 1.20 -72.53 -24.50
CA ASN A 637 0.59 -73.46 -25.44
C ASN A 637 0.58 -74.88 -24.85
N LEU A 638 -0.59 -75.51 -24.82
CA LEU A 638 -0.80 -76.89 -24.41
C LEU A 638 -0.97 -77.77 -25.64
N SER A 639 -0.13 -78.78 -25.81
CA SER A 639 -0.18 -79.76 -26.89
C SER A 639 -0.46 -81.16 -26.36
N ILE A 640 -1.41 -81.85 -26.98
CA ILE A 640 -1.82 -83.21 -26.61
C ILE A 640 -1.63 -84.12 -27.81
N GLN A 641 -0.86 -85.19 -27.63
CA GLN A 641 -0.66 -86.23 -28.63
C GLN A 641 -1.15 -87.55 -28.07
N CYS A 642 -2.00 -88.25 -28.82
CA CYS A 642 -2.50 -89.58 -28.44
C CYS A 642 -2.04 -90.58 -29.50
N ASN A 643 -1.21 -91.54 -29.08
CA ASN A 643 -0.65 -92.59 -29.94
C ASN A 643 -1.18 -93.97 -29.59
#